data_AF-A0AAU9VXJ2-F1
#
_entry.id   AF-A0AAU9VXJ2-F1
#
_cell.length_a   1.000
_cell.length_b   1.000
_cell.length_c   1.000
_cell.angle_alpha   90.00
_cell.angle_beta   90.00
_cell.angle_gamma   90.00
#
_symmetry.space_group_name_H-M   'P 1'
#
loop_
_entity.id
_entity.type
_entity.pdbx_description
1 polymer ?
#
loop_
_entity_poly.entity_id
_entity_poly.type
_entity_poly.pdbx_seq_one_letter_code
_entity_poly.pdbx_strand_id
1 'polypeptide(L)'
;MDRLALLLDRKMRLIPNWTQLARELRVDDAVISRLEQYSNHSPTIQLFDYLEVKRPNLSIQQLRQGLTQISRNDLNVLLTNAGFDDHEEVRGAITSGDPQTQTSLKKEILDKIALALDGTSLVLGNWYSLAIKFDVSREECWKIGAPSAESPTNQLFQYLEATCPKMKLKKVVDALCLMTRHDLLDFIAKQNFADEVLLKDVMIPGSKLLQTMADKLNRTIPAVENWKNLAFKLEIPNDEIRKFEGMTRESERTSPTIEVMKWVAAKFPDTCLTDVVRALDKIQRNDAVIIITEEFPDTVDQSLERLDSSLHDSLIKEMPINDPTGRTLSYCRKGERSVSFSSKVAEDMIRTGHCGLLPERTSLVGRSEICEDIVTLLTSNKSAEIVAPPGYGKTTVVIEVAYRMIERGKFIAYVKPRNVTCVEDLAGKIIEALGFVHGEDAVTEVFHRICYFKEKSVVLIIENIDDLMHLENQTSVNELHQELKSKTYCAKMRGKYSKDDFFTFLKDIGLISNVQLILTSRETYNFPIEVIDLGPLNDEESAVLFTKSDGNLDDSLIKELVKVCGGIPLIICTVLFILKRENPKEFTERLSSSSPSDLVRELNPEFMANEDRIDKCLEICFKRLSQENQKILVMFSTFPYRFTQEQFQTVFESSVGHDFQTHLNCLKQSSLLHFDRKSCQYSLHPFIRNFFSLMPDHNEAKSVFLRHYSDLAVSLCRKFMSKDSKCAIEHYRAEKENIREAMAWCGDEHPELEQSLREKCINAFNKAAVFLAKMMKRQEFESLFCKLAHRCRYDMPLYSTCLTHIGMNIVLSCTCTPFICSRALYRAKSLLSDANDIQSERNDVNNSNRAQCLSKLGFCCVREGRVEEGYVHLEKALKLRRERAEKSNKRKDKVMLAACLNDLAASQMVQRNHLLAIQTRLDSVLPIYKENLGDHPFTATTLNWIGNSYYALGDYTGAIKYSSTSVNLQRQLLGQHQETAKSLYDLGEAFSAKGDYQSALDYLKEAAKLQEEVLDTHEELIHTYQTLSIVLRYLGREKEAEEEVKKAEECAKNLASWKAPLKRVESHEGEKGWMAVSTIPDAQPRSSAIAETKLRSSTV
;
A
#
# COMPACT_ATOMS: atom_id res chain seq x y z
N MET A 1 -25.53 41.24 14.23
CA MET A 1 -26.84 40.78 13.72
C MET A 1 -26.68 39.79 12.58
N ASP A 2 -26.03 40.14 11.47
CA ASP A 2 -25.69 39.19 10.39
C ASP A 2 -24.91 37.96 10.90
N ARG A 3 -23.94 38.17 11.81
CA ARG A 3 -23.18 37.07 12.44
C ARG A 3 -23.99 36.18 13.38
N LEU A 4 -24.92 36.77 14.13
CA LEU A 4 -25.92 35.98 14.84
C LEU A 4 -26.82 35.23 13.85
N ALA A 5 -27.10 35.83 12.70
CA ALA A 5 -28.05 35.31 11.74
C ALA A 5 -27.59 34.11 10.94
N LEU A 6 -26.34 33.95 10.53
CA LEU A 6 -25.97 32.66 9.88
C LEU A 6 -25.87 31.54 10.88
N LEU A 7 -25.41 31.91 12.07
CA LEU A 7 -25.17 30.99 13.15
C LEU A 7 -26.50 30.42 13.67
N LEU A 8 -27.56 31.21 13.57
CA LEU A 8 -28.90 30.88 14.05
C LEU A 8 -29.91 30.59 12.94
N ASP A 9 -29.85 31.20 11.74
CA ASP A 9 -30.79 30.95 10.61
C ASP A 9 -30.67 29.55 10.03
N ARG A 10 -29.52 28.90 10.23
CA ARG A 10 -29.29 27.53 9.82
C ARG A 10 -30.05 26.57 10.72
N LYS A 11 -31.08 25.95 10.14
CA LYS A 11 -31.88 24.93 10.83
C LYS A 11 -31.07 23.64 11.00
N MET A 12 -30.46 23.45 12.18
CA MET A 12 -29.78 22.20 12.58
C MET A 12 -30.60 21.47 13.64
N ARG A 13 -30.81 20.16 13.45
CA ARG A 13 -31.88 19.39 14.12
C ARG A 13 -31.72 19.20 15.64
N LEU A 14 -30.53 19.46 16.19
CA LEU A 14 -30.19 19.22 17.60
C LEU A 14 -29.44 20.40 18.25
N ILE A 15 -29.22 21.49 17.50
CA ILE A 15 -28.57 22.70 18.00
C ILE A 15 -29.62 23.82 18.00
N PRO A 16 -29.95 24.41 19.15
CA PRO A 16 -30.90 25.51 19.24
C PRO A 16 -30.52 26.66 18.29
N ASN A 17 -31.49 27.13 17.51
CA ASN A 17 -31.29 28.03 16.38
C ASN A 17 -32.09 29.34 16.58
N TRP A 18 -32.27 30.14 15.53
CA TRP A 18 -32.97 31.43 15.59
C TRP A 18 -34.39 31.32 16.13
N THR A 19 -35.05 30.19 15.86
CA THR A 19 -36.41 29.89 16.30
C THR A 19 -36.45 29.65 17.81
N GLN A 20 -35.41 29.04 18.37
CA GLN A 20 -35.25 28.80 19.80
C GLN A 20 -34.76 30.06 20.54
N LEU A 21 -33.86 30.84 19.93
CA LEU A 21 -33.49 32.16 20.47
C LEU A 21 -34.69 33.10 20.46
N ALA A 22 -35.47 33.14 19.38
CA ALA A 22 -36.70 33.93 19.29
C ALA A 22 -37.66 33.58 20.43
N ARG A 23 -37.81 32.29 20.74
CA ARG A 23 -38.68 31.84 21.85
C ARG A 23 -38.11 32.15 23.24
N GLU A 24 -36.80 32.00 23.45
CA GLU A 24 -36.16 32.40 24.71
C GLU A 24 -36.19 33.91 24.94
N LEU A 25 -36.19 34.70 23.85
CA LEU A 25 -36.41 36.15 23.86
C LEU A 25 -37.90 36.53 23.80
N ARG A 26 -38.82 35.55 23.85
CA ARG A 26 -40.29 35.71 23.91
C ARG A 26 -40.92 36.43 22.70
N VAL A 27 -40.43 36.15 21.50
CA VAL A 27 -40.99 36.63 20.22
C VAL A 27 -42.24 35.83 19.86
N ASP A 28 -43.27 36.53 19.35
CA ASP A 28 -44.57 35.91 19.02
C ASP A 28 -44.45 34.83 17.93
N ASP A 29 -45.08 33.68 18.18
CA ASP A 29 -45.04 32.51 17.29
C ASP A 29 -45.64 32.76 15.89
N ALA A 30 -46.54 33.75 15.75
CA ALA A 30 -47.09 34.15 14.45
C ALA A 30 -46.07 34.86 13.55
N VAL A 31 -45.12 35.61 14.14
CA VAL A 31 -44.02 36.28 13.42
C VAL A 31 -42.96 35.25 13.02
N ILE A 32 -42.66 34.32 13.93
CA ILE A 32 -41.78 33.18 13.68
C ILE A 32 -42.31 32.34 12.50
N SER A 33 -43.60 32.01 12.49
CA SER A 33 -44.23 31.18 11.43
C SER A 33 -44.24 31.84 10.04
N ARG A 34 -44.37 33.17 9.98
CA ARG A 34 -44.38 33.93 8.71
C ARG A 34 -42.99 34.02 8.06
N LEU A 35 -41.94 34.12 8.86
CA LEU A 35 -40.55 34.14 8.38
C LEU A 35 -40.10 32.77 7.83
N GLU A 36 -40.80 31.69 8.19
CA GLU A 36 -40.52 30.34 7.67
C GLU A 36 -41.04 30.08 6.23
N GLN A 37 -41.93 30.92 5.66
CA GLN A 37 -42.64 30.66 4.39
C GLN A 37 -42.01 31.24 3.08
N TYR A 38 -40.96 32.06 3.12
CA TYR A 38 -40.41 32.79 1.95
C TYR A 38 -39.49 31.96 1.00
N SER A 39 -39.57 30.61 0.99
CA SER A 39 -38.63 29.70 0.31
C SER A 39 -39.03 29.13 -1.09
N ASN A 40 -40.13 29.56 -1.70
CA ASN A 40 -40.84 28.95 -2.86
C ASN A 40 -40.20 28.83 -4.29
N HIS A 41 -38.89 28.70 -4.53
CA HIS A 41 -38.37 28.47 -5.91
C HIS A 41 -37.36 27.33 -5.98
N SER A 42 -37.90 26.12 -5.89
CA SER A 42 -37.18 24.86 -5.93
C SER A 42 -37.66 24.03 -7.13
N PRO A 43 -36.78 23.62 -8.05
CA PRO A 43 -37.11 22.66 -9.11
C PRO A 43 -37.71 21.34 -8.58
N THR A 44 -37.27 20.90 -7.40
CA THR A 44 -37.85 19.74 -6.71
C THR A 44 -39.26 20.00 -6.16
N ILE A 45 -39.56 21.21 -5.68
CA ILE A 45 -40.93 21.58 -5.27
C ILE A 45 -41.86 21.61 -6.50
N GLN A 46 -41.41 22.17 -7.63
CA GLN A 46 -42.19 22.19 -8.87
C GLN A 46 -42.43 20.79 -9.45
N LEU A 47 -41.48 19.89 -9.29
CA LEU A 47 -41.63 18.48 -9.59
C LEU A 47 -42.76 17.85 -8.73
N PHE A 48 -42.83 18.17 -7.44
CA PHE A 48 -43.91 17.68 -6.57
C PHE A 48 -45.27 18.31 -6.91
N ASP A 49 -45.33 19.58 -7.26
CA ASP A 49 -46.56 20.24 -7.74
C ASP A 49 -47.07 19.64 -9.07
N TYR A 50 -46.16 19.27 -9.98
CA TYR A 50 -46.51 18.56 -11.22
C TYR A 50 -47.08 17.16 -10.94
N LEU A 51 -46.45 16.42 -10.02
CA LEU A 51 -46.88 15.09 -9.60
C LEU A 51 -48.26 15.12 -8.94
N GLU A 52 -48.55 16.15 -8.14
CA GLU A 52 -49.87 16.36 -7.54
C GLU A 52 -51.00 16.45 -8.59
N VAL A 53 -50.75 17.16 -9.70
CA VAL A 53 -51.78 17.40 -10.73
C VAL A 53 -51.86 16.25 -11.75
N LYS A 54 -50.73 15.67 -12.15
CA LYS A 54 -50.65 14.69 -13.26
C LYS A 54 -50.58 13.24 -12.83
N ARG A 55 -50.16 12.96 -11.59
CA ARG A 55 -50.12 11.62 -10.99
C ARG A 55 -50.68 11.67 -9.55
N PRO A 56 -51.95 12.06 -9.36
CA PRO A 56 -52.53 12.28 -8.03
C PRO A 56 -52.52 11.04 -7.12
N ASN A 57 -52.53 9.84 -7.71
CA ASN A 57 -52.57 8.56 -6.99
C ASN A 57 -51.18 7.94 -6.75
N LEU A 58 -50.09 8.69 -6.99
CA LEU A 58 -48.73 8.20 -6.77
C LEU A 58 -48.51 7.98 -5.27
N SER A 59 -48.16 6.76 -4.86
CA SER A 59 -48.02 6.42 -3.44
C SER A 59 -46.66 6.81 -2.87
N ILE A 60 -46.60 7.03 -1.56
CA ILE A 60 -45.34 7.28 -0.85
C ILE A 60 -44.35 6.11 -1.03
N GLN A 61 -44.84 4.87 -1.14
CA GLN A 61 -44.01 3.71 -1.42
C GLN A 61 -43.24 3.86 -2.75
N GLN A 62 -43.90 4.39 -3.79
CA GLN A 62 -43.28 4.61 -5.10
C GLN A 62 -42.25 5.75 -5.04
N LEU A 63 -42.52 6.83 -4.30
CA LEU A 63 -41.57 7.91 -4.08
C LEU A 63 -40.31 7.43 -3.34
N ARG A 64 -40.48 6.59 -2.31
CA ARG A 64 -39.37 5.98 -1.56
C ARG A 64 -38.50 5.09 -2.44
N GLN A 65 -39.14 4.28 -3.28
CA GLN A 65 -38.40 3.45 -4.24
C GLN A 65 -37.61 4.31 -5.23
N GLY A 66 -38.17 5.42 -5.75
CA GLY A 66 -37.45 6.35 -6.61
C GLY A 66 -36.22 6.98 -5.94
N LEU A 67 -36.35 7.42 -4.69
CA LEU A 67 -35.25 7.98 -3.90
C LEU A 67 -34.16 6.95 -3.57
N THR A 68 -34.55 5.69 -3.29
CA THR A 68 -33.59 4.58 -3.10
C THR A 68 -32.81 4.32 -4.38
N GLN A 69 -33.48 4.36 -5.52
CA GLN A 69 -32.86 4.10 -6.83
C GLN A 69 -31.86 5.17 -7.26
N ILE A 70 -31.96 6.41 -6.73
CA ILE A 70 -30.95 7.46 -6.93
C ILE A 70 -29.96 7.57 -5.78
N SER A 71 -29.90 6.56 -4.91
CA SER A 71 -28.99 6.48 -3.76
C SER A 71 -29.15 7.61 -2.73
N ARG A 72 -30.29 8.30 -2.69
CA ARG A 72 -30.62 9.33 -1.70
C ARG A 72 -31.33 8.73 -0.49
N ASN A 73 -30.69 7.74 0.11
CA ASN A 73 -31.20 7.03 1.28
C ASN A 73 -31.30 7.94 2.51
N ASP A 74 -30.48 8.99 2.57
CA ASP A 74 -30.58 10.07 3.54
C ASP A 74 -31.97 10.74 3.52
N LEU A 75 -32.55 10.91 2.34
CA LEU A 75 -33.88 11.49 2.15
C LEU A 75 -35.02 10.49 2.38
N ASN A 76 -34.80 9.19 2.11
CA ASN A 76 -35.75 8.15 2.48
C ASN A 76 -35.93 8.00 3.98
N VAL A 77 -34.83 8.07 4.73
CA VAL A 77 -34.87 8.08 6.20
C VAL A 77 -35.65 9.29 6.70
N LEU A 78 -35.62 10.42 6.00
CA LEU A 78 -36.48 11.57 6.32
C LEU A 78 -37.96 11.27 6.12
N LEU A 79 -38.36 10.59 5.03
CA LEU A 79 -39.76 10.19 4.78
C LEU A 79 -40.26 9.09 5.75
N THR A 80 -39.40 8.15 6.15
CA THR A 80 -39.74 7.10 7.13
C THR A 80 -39.93 7.67 8.52
N ASN A 81 -39.01 8.54 8.94
CA ASN A 81 -39.09 9.17 10.27
C ASN A 81 -40.21 10.22 10.36
N ALA A 82 -40.76 10.67 9.23
CA ALA A 82 -41.94 11.52 9.17
C ALA A 82 -43.26 10.80 9.47
N GLY A 83 -43.27 9.46 9.49
CA GLY A 83 -44.48 8.66 9.71
C GLY A 83 -45.44 8.60 8.52
N PHE A 84 -44.96 8.79 7.28
CA PHE A 84 -45.79 8.53 6.10
C PHE A 84 -46.01 7.03 5.92
N ASP A 85 -47.28 6.61 5.81
CA ASP A 85 -47.65 5.25 5.42
C ASP A 85 -47.39 5.04 3.92
N ASP A 86 -47.00 3.83 3.55
CA ASP A 86 -46.62 3.46 2.19
C ASP A 86 -47.82 3.53 1.23
N HIS A 87 -49.04 3.37 1.75
CA HIS A 87 -50.30 3.48 0.99
C HIS A 87 -50.86 4.91 0.89
N GLU A 88 -50.29 5.90 1.59
CA GLU A 88 -50.69 7.29 1.44
C GLU A 88 -50.29 7.83 0.06
N GLU A 89 -51.15 8.68 -0.51
CA GLU A 89 -50.89 9.37 -1.77
C GLU A 89 -50.00 10.60 -1.54
N VAL A 90 -48.99 10.79 -2.38
CA VAL A 90 -48.07 11.95 -2.34
C VAL A 90 -48.84 13.27 -2.44
N ARG A 91 -49.97 13.29 -3.15
CA ARG A 91 -50.86 14.46 -3.21
C ARG A 91 -51.42 14.86 -1.84
N GLY A 92 -51.89 13.90 -1.03
CA GLY A 92 -52.42 14.18 0.31
C GLY A 92 -51.37 14.79 1.25
N ALA A 93 -50.09 14.51 0.99
CA ALA A 93 -48.95 15.11 1.68
C ALA A 93 -48.65 16.57 1.26
N ILE A 94 -49.11 17.00 0.08
CA ILE A 94 -48.83 18.32 -0.51
C ILE A 94 -49.96 19.33 -0.21
N THR A 95 -51.25 18.96 -0.36
CA THR A 95 -52.38 19.92 -0.36
C THR A 95 -53.06 20.21 0.98
N SER A 96 -52.76 19.50 2.06
CA SER A 96 -53.51 19.61 3.32
C SER A 96 -53.10 20.83 4.17
N GLY A 97 -53.72 21.99 3.90
CA GLY A 97 -53.41 23.28 4.50
C GLY A 97 -54.17 23.65 5.77
N ASP A 98 -54.01 22.90 6.87
CA ASP A 98 -54.46 23.36 8.20
C ASP A 98 -53.27 23.40 9.20
N PRO A 99 -52.87 24.58 9.73
CA PRO A 99 -51.61 24.75 10.46
C PRO A 99 -51.51 24.13 11.86
N GLN A 100 -52.57 23.52 12.40
CA GLN A 100 -52.60 23.06 13.81
C GLN A 100 -52.69 21.54 14.05
N THR A 101 -52.37 20.69 13.07
CA THR A 101 -52.30 19.22 13.26
C THR A 101 -50.99 18.61 12.69
N GLN A 102 -50.75 17.30 12.94
CA GLN A 102 -49.57 16.46 12.59
C GLN A 102 -49.02 16.64 11.14
N THR A 103 -49.80 17.32 10.33
CA THR A 103 -49.67 17.75 8.95
C THR A 103 -48.57 18.79 8.68
N SER A 104 -48.17 19.66 9.63
CA SER A 104 -47.11 20.67 9.38
C SER A 104 -45.69 20.07 9.25
N LEU A 105 -45.41 18.98 9.98
CA LEU A 105 -44.13 18.27 9.95
C LEU A 105 -43.89 17.60 8.59
N LYS A 106 -44.96 17.09 7.97
CA LYS A 106 -44.96 16.44 6.65
C LYS A 106 -44.56 17.45 5.55
N LYS A 107 -45.06 18.69 5.61
CA LYS A 107 -44.69 19.78 4.67
C LYS A 107 -43.23 20.23 4.79
N GLU A 108 -42.72 20.37 6.02
CA GLU A 108 -41.33 20.80 6.27
C GLU A 108 -40.28 19.75 5.81
N ILE A 109 -40.68 18.49 5.72
CA ILE A 109 -39.81 17.39 5.25
C ILE A 109 -39.68 17.42 3.73
N LEU A 110 -40.73 17.79 3.00
CA LEU A 110 -40.68 17.98 1.55
C LEU A 110 -39.80 19.18 1.16
N ASP A 111 -39.83 20.28 1.92
CA ASP A 111 -38.93 21.43 1.70
C ASP A 111 -37.45 21.09 1.90
N LYS A 112 -37.14 20.22 2.87
CA LYS A 112 -35.78 19.72 3.13
C LYS A 112 -35.28 18.78 2.04
N ILE A 113 -36.15 17.89 1.56
CA ILE A 113 -35.88 17.01 0.41
C ILE A 113 -35.61 17.86 -0.83
N ALA A 114 -36.39 18.90 -1.03
CA ALA A 114 -36.28 19.80 -2.14
C ALA A 114 -34.96 20.61 -2.14
N LEU A 115 -34.63 21.25 -1.02
CA LEU A 115 -33.36 21.97 -0.84
C LEU A 115 -32.13 21.07 -1.01
N ALA A 116 -32.23 19.81 -0.60
CA ALA A 116 -31.13 18.86 -0.67
C ALA A 116 -30.96 18.21 -2.06
N LEU A 117 -32.00 18.22 -2.90
CA LEU A 117 -31.96 17.70 -4.27
C LEU A 117 -31.71 18.78 -5.31
N ASP A 118 -31.97 20.05 -5.00
CA ASP A 118 -31.71 21.18 -5.91
C ASP A 118 -30.26 21.65 -5.93
N GLY A 119 -29.46 21.35 -4.89
CA GLY A 119 -28.06 21.74 -4.81
C GLY A 119 -27.15 20.90 -5.71
N THR A 120 -26.44 21.52 -6.66
CA THR A 120 -25.39 20.84 -7.42
C THR A 120 -24.08 20.83 -6.63
N SER A 121 -23.73 19.63 -6.15
CA SER A 121 -22.40 19.24 -5.67
C SER A 121 -21.92 19.75 -4.31
N LEU A 122 -21.50 18.82 -3.46
CA LEU A 122 -20.74 19.11 -2.24
C LEU A 122 -19.65 18.06 -2.05
N VAL A 123 -18.37 18.49 -2.07
CA VAL A 123 -17.30 17.79 -1.32
C VAL A 123 -16.26 18.72 -0.64
N LEU A 124 -16.07 20.01 -0.98
CA LEU A 124 -15.14 20.89 -0.22
C LEU A 124 -15.67 22.31 0.02
N GLY A 125 -15.44 22.82 1.25
CA GLY A 125 -15.84 24.17 1.65
C GLY A 125 -15.05 25.26 0.90
N ASN A 126 -15.77 26.11 0.17
CA ASN A 126 -15.28 27.28 -0.56
C ASN A 126 -15.35 28.57 0.29
N TRP A 127 -15.04 29.73 -0.29
CA TRP A 127 -15.12 31.03 0.39
C TRP A 127 -16.51 31.28 1.00
N TYR A 128 -17.57 30.80 0.36
CA TYR A 128 -18.94 30.91 0.85
C TYR A 128 -19.14 30.05 2.10
N SER A 129 -18.54 28.86 2.16
CA SER A 129 -18.52 28.01 3.36
C SER A 129 -17.67 28.60 4.49
N LEU A 130 -16.61 29.35 4.15
CA LEU A 130 -15.79 30.10 5.09
C LEU A 130 -16.51 31.35 5.61
N ALA A 131 -17.20 32.08 4.73
CA ALA A 131 -18.06 33.20 5.05
C ALA A 131 -19.21 32.76 5.96
N ILE A 132 -19.76 31.57 5.71
CA ILE A 132 -20.71 30.88 6.59
C ILE A 132 -20.11 30.56 7.97
N LYS A 133 -18.81 30.20 8.05
CA LYS A 133 -18.12 29.93 9.33
C LYS A 133 -17.67 31.18 10.07
N PHE A 134 -17.59 32.32 9.38
CA PHE A 134 -17.44 33.65 9.99
C PHE A 134 -18.77 34.36 10.19
N ASP A 135 -19.86 33.66 9.86
CA ASP A 135 -21.23 34.13 9.91
C ASP A 135 -21.48 35.45 9.14
N VAL A 136 -21.11 35.51 7.85
CA VAL A 136 -21.45 36.64 6.94
C VAL A 136 -22.77 36.39 6.19
N SER A 137 -23.81 37.22 6.35
CA SER A 137 -25.22 36.81 6.07
C SER A 137 -25.49 36.34 4.66
N ARG A 138 -26.57 35.57 4.42
CA ARG A 138 -26.90 35.09 3.06
C ARG A 138 -27.00 36.25 2.07
N GLU A 139 -27.52 37.39 2.52
CA GLU A 139 -27.66 38.62 1.76
C GLU A 139 -26.30 39.30 1.50
N GLU A 140 -25.41 39.31 2.50
CA GLU A 140 -24.08 39.92 2.38
C GLU A 140 -23.07 39.03 1.64
N CYS A 141 -23.17 37.71 1.79
CA CYS A 141 -22.50 36.75 0.91
C CYS A 141 -22.99 36.87 -0.53
N TRP A 142 -24.28 37.19 -0.76
CA TRP A 142 -24.78 37.46 -2.11
C TRP A 142 -24.16 38.73 -2.70
N LYS A 143 -23.97 39.80 -1.91
CA LYS A 143 -23.27 41.01 -2.34
C LYS A 143 -21.78 40.78 -2.60
N ILE A 144 -21.09 40.06 -1.72
CA ILE A 144 -19.66 39.68 -1.84
C ILE A 144 -19.44 38.74 -3.04
N GLY A 145 -20.42 37.90 -3.36
CA GLY A 145 -20.39 36.97 -4.49
C GLY A 145 -20.86 37.55 -5.83
N ALA A 146 -21.33 38.82 -5.86
CA ALA A 146 -21.78 39.48 -7.08
C ALA A 146 -20.61 39.79 -8.03
N PRO A 147 -20.82 39.86 -9.36
CA PRO A 147 -19.75 40.09 -10.33
C PRO A 147 -19.08 41.45 -10.12
N SER A 148 -17.86 41.45 -9.58
CA SER A 148 -17.03 42.63 -9.34
C SER A 148 -15.58 42.34 -9.78
N ALA A 149 -14.76 43.39 -9.97
CA ALA A 149 -13.37 43.26 -10.38
C ALA A 149 -12.45 42.66 -9.29
N GLU A 150 -12.91 42.59 -8.02
CA GLU A 150 -12.14 42.01 -6.91
C GLU A 150 -12.69 40.64 -6.47
N SER A 151 -11.80 39.73 -6.04
CA SER A 151 -12.21 38.36 -5.70
C SER A 151 -13.14 38.28 -4.47
N PRO A 152 -14.12 37.36 -4.43
CA PRO A 152 -15.07 37.25 -3.32
C PRO A 152 -14.41 36.99 -1.96
N THR A 153 -13.31 36.25 -1.94
CA THR A 153 -12.51 36.03 -0.73
C THR A 153 -11.81 37.32 -0.28
N ASN A 154 -11.31 38.15 -1.20
CA ASN A 154 -10.69 39.44 -0.84
C ASN A 154 -11.73 40.41 -0.31
N GLN A 155 -12.89 40.50 -0.97
CA GLN A 155 -14.01 41.31 -0.51
C GLN A 155 -14.52 40.83 0.86
N LEU A 156 -14.54 39.51 1.08
CA LEU A 156 -14.84 38.93 2.40
C LEU A 156 -13.82 39.38 3.45
N PHE A 157 -12.52 39.38 3.15
CA PHE A 157 -11.51 39.81 4.11
C PHE A 157 -11.44 41.33 4.31
N GLN A 158 -11.71 42.14 3.28
CA GLN A 158 -11.89 43.60 3.42
C GLN A 158 -13.15 43.91 4.25
N TYR A 159 -14.23 43.16 4.03
CA TYR A 159 -15.43 43.23 4.84
C TYR A 159 -15.08 42.88 6.30
N LEU A 160 -14.34 41.80 6.54
CA LEU A 160 -13.86 41.40 7.87
C LEU A 160 -12.86 42.39 8.48
N GLU A 161 -12.04 43.09 7.68
CA GLU A 161 -11.13 44.14 8.17
C GLU A 161 -11.91 45.39 8.59
N ALA A 162 -12.87 45.82 7.78
CA ALA A 162 -13.69 47.01 8.07
C ALA A 162 -14.68 46.78 9.22
N THR A 163 -15.25 45.57 9.31
CA THR A 163 -16.21 45.22 10.36
C THR A 163 -15.55 44.65 11.60
N CYS A 164 -14.39 43.99 11.46
CA CYS A 164 -13.65 43.35 12.56
C CYS A 164 -12.14 43.72 12.54
N PRO A 165 -11.77 45.00 12.72
CA PRO A 165 -10.38 45.48 12.59
C PRO A 165 -9.43 44.97 13.70
N LYS A 166 -9.96 44.27 14.71
CA LYS A 166 -9.18 43.61 15.76
C LYS A 166 -9.21 42.08 15.65
N MET A 167 -9.79 41.52 14.58
CA MET A 167 -9.80 40.07 14.37
C MET A 167 -8.36 39.58 14.32
N LYS A 168 -8.03 38.45 14.96
CA LYS A 168 -6.69 37.85 14.96
C LYS A 168 -6.59 36.75 13.91
N LEU A 169 -5.40 36.52 13.36
CA LEU A 169 -5.18 35.52 12.31
C LEU A 169 -5.57 34.09 12.76
N LYS A 170 -5.41 33.77 14.05
CA LYS A 170 -5.77 32.48 14.65
C LYS A 170 -7.22 32.08 14.39
N LYS A 171 -8.16 33.04 14.35
CA LYS A 171 -9.57 32.74 14.03
C LYS A 171 -9.79 32.28 12.61
N VAL A 172 -8.98 32.79 11.67
CA VAL A 172 -9.05 32.34 10.28
C VAL A 172 -8.45 30.96 10.14
N VAL A 173 -7.40 30.66 10.89
CA VAL A 173 -6.80 29.31 11.01
C VAL A 173 -7.81 28.33 11.61
N ASP A 174 -8.50 28.66 12.69
CA ASP A 174 -9.46 27.74 13.32
C ASP A 174 -10.67 27.44 12.41
N ALA A 175 -11.20 28.45 11.71
CA ALA A 175 -12.29 28.28 10.76
C ALA A 175 -11.91 27.37 9.57
N LEU A 176 -10.71 27.53 9.04
CA LEU A 176 -10.16 26.67 7.99
C LEU A 176 -9.89 25.24 8.51
N CYS A 177 -9.50 25.07 9.78
CA CYS A 177 -9.31 23.78 10.44
C CYS A 177 -10.63 22.99 10.49
N LEU A 178 -11.73 23.68 10.81
CA LEU A 178 -13.08 23.09 10.81
C LEU A 178 -13.65 22.86 9.41
N MET A 179 -13.14 23.54 8.38
CA MET A 179 -13.44 23.19 6.98
C MET A 179 -12.56 22.06 6.49
N THR A 180 -11.63 21.58 7.33
CA THR A 180 -10.57 20.64 6.99
C THR A 180 -9.70 21.13 5.82
N ARG A 181 -9.51 22.45 5.70
CA ARG A 181 -8.67 23.14 4.70
C ARG A 181 -7.21 23.17 5.12
N HIS A 182 -6.64 22.00 5.38
CA HIS A 182 -5.25 21.83 5.81
C HIS A 182 -4.26 22.49 4.84
N ASP A 183 -4.61 22.57 3.55
CA ASP A 183 -3.82 23.24 2.51
C ASP A 183 -3.63 24.75 2.72
N LEU A 184 -4.54 25.41 3.44
CA LEU A 184 -4.43 26.83 3.82
C LEU A 184 -3.86 27.01 5.23
N LEU A 185 -4.11 26.05 6.14
CA LEU A 185 -3.56 26.04 7.50
C LEU A 185 -2.04 25.90 7.50
N ASP A 186 -1.52 24.94 6.74
CA ASP A 186 -0.07 24.70 6.63
C ASP A 186 0.63 25.93 6.02
N PHE A 187 -0.06 26.63 5.12
CA PHE A 187 0.47 27.83 4.47
C PHE A 187 0.51 29.03 5.43
N ILE A 188 -0.52 29.22 6.25
CA ILE A 188 -0.56 30.27 7.28
C ILE A 188 0.47 29.96 8.39
N ALA A 189 0.55 28.72 8.86
CA ALA A 189 1.48 28.30 9.92
C ALA A 189 2.96 28.54 9.56
N LYS A 190 3.34 28.36 8.28
CA LYS A 190 4.71 28.60 7.79
C LYS A 190 5.15 30.06 7.77
N GLN A 191 4.22 31.00 7.82
CA GLN A 191 4.56 32.42 7.82
C GLN A 191 5.00 32.92 9.21
N ASN A 192 4.96 32.06 10.24
CA ASN A 192 5.34 32.36 11.63
C ASN A 192 4.72 33.65 12.17
N PHE A 193 3.48 33.94 11.78
CA PHE A 193 2.73 34.99 12.43
C PHE A 193 2.43 34.58 13.85
N ALA A 194 2.49 35.54 14.77
CA ALA A 194 2.01 35.28 16.11
C ALA A 194 0.48 35.03 16.08
N ASP A 195 -0.05 33.92 16.61
CA ASP A 195 -1.41 33.67 17.11
C ASP A 195 -2.19 34.92 17.58
N GLU A 196 -1.51 35.89 18.18
CA GLU A 196 -2.07 37.14 18.70
C GLU A 196 -2.09 38.31 17.70
N VAL A 197 -1.47 38.18 16.52
CA VAL A 197 -1.39 39.24 15.51
C VAL A 197 -2.76 39.50 14.88
N LEU A 198 -3.08 40.79 14.69
CA LEU A 198 -4.34 41.20 14.11
C LEU A 198 -4.35 40.93 12.59
N LEU A 199 -5.44 40.34 12.13
CA LEU A 199 -5.78 40.00 10.76
C LEU A 199 -5.62 41.19 9.82
N LYS A 200 -5.98 42.41 10.22
CA LYS A 200 -5.76 43.62 9.40
C LYS A 200 -4.28 43.92 9.15
N ASP A 201 -3.41 43.52 10.07
CA ASP A 201 -1.97 43.75 9.98
C ASP A 201 -1.29 42.64 9.14
N VAL A 202 -2.03 41.58 8.74
CA VAL A 202 -1.54 40.43 7.97
C VAL A 202 -2.23 40.26 6.61
N MET A 203 -3.55 40.45 6.56
CA MET A 203 -4.41 40.36 5.38
C MET A 203 -4.45 41.69 4.64
N ILE A 204 -3.30 42.32 4.50
CA ILE A 204 -3.16 43.59 3.78
C ILE A 204 -3.48 43.33 2.29
N PRO A 205 -4.32 44.17 1.65
CA PRO A 205 -4.63 44.03 0.23
C PRO A 205 -3.36 43.98 -0.64
N GLY A 206 -3.23 42.93 -1.45
CA GLY A 206 -2.03 42.66 -2.26
C GLY A 206 -0.97 41.79 -1.58
N SER A 207 -1.15 41.38 -0.32
CA SER A 207 -0.25 40.45 0.35
C SER A 207 -0.35 39.04 -0.26
N LYS A 208 0.80 38.34 -0.27
CA LYS A 208 0.90 36.98 -0.80
C LYS A 208 0.01 35.98 -0.05
N LEU A 209 -0.30 36.27 1.22
CA LEU A 209 -1.19 35.46 2.04
C LEU A 209 -2.63 35.52 1.53
N LEU A 210 -3.15 36.75 1.38
CA LEU A 210 -4.53 36.98 0.98
C LEU A 210 -4.80 36.49 -0.45
N GLN A 211 -3.85 36.71 -1.38
CA GLN A 211 -3.96 36.18 -2.76
C GLN A 211 -4.02 34.65 -2.79
N THR A 212 -3.19 33.97 -2.01
CA THR A 212 -3.15 32.50 -1.96
C THR A 212 -4.44 31.92 -1.36
N MET A 213 -5.04 32.61 -0.38
CA MET A 213 -6.33 32.23 0.18
C MET A 213 -7.47 32.37 -0.85
N ALA A 214 -7.49 33.47 -1.60
CA ALA A 214 -8.48 33.71 -2.63
C ALA A 214 -8.45 32.68 -3.76
N ASP A 215 -7.27 32.35 -4.30
CA ASP A 215 -7.13 31.37 -5.40
C ASP A 215 -7.64 29.96 -5.01
N LYS A 216 -7.46 29.62 -3.73
CA LYS A 216 -7.76 28.30 -3.19
C LYS A 216 -9.18 28.15 -2.66
N LEU A 217 -9.85 29.23 -2.24
CA LEU A 217 -11.22 29.18 -1.71
C LEU A 217 -12.28 29.46 -2.78
N ASN A 218 -11.92 30.01 -3.94
CA ASN A 218 -12.88 30.38 -4.98
C ASN A 218 -13.12 29.31 -6.09
N ARG A 219 -12.57 28.06 -6.00
CA ARG A 219 -12.77 26.98 -7.00
C ARG A 219 -13.89 25.96 -6.63
N THR A 220 -14.65 25.44 -7.60
CA THR A 220 -15.80 24.49 -7.46
C THR A 220 -15.52 23.04 -7.96
N ILE A 221 -16.25 22.00 -7.50
CA ILE A 221 -16.07 20.54 -7.84
C ILE A 221 -17.46 19.82 -7.98
N PRO A 222 -17.69 18.75 -8.80
CA PRO A 222 -19.04 18.34 -9.31
C PRO A 222 -19.46 16.82 -9.28
N ALA A 223 -19.90 16.19 -8.16
CA ALA A 223 -20.14 14.71 -8.14
C ALA A 223 -21.31 14.06 -7.33
N VAL A 224 -22.52 14.64 -7.21
CA VAL A 224 -23.69 13.97 -6.57
C VAL A 224 -24.97 14.08 -7.44
N GLU A 225 -25.72 12.98 -7.58
CA GLU A 225 -26.95 12.86 -8.38
C GLU A 225 -28.18 13.55 -7.72
N ASN A 226 -29.05 14.17 -8.53
CA ASN A 226 -29.99 15.22 -8.09
C ASN A 226 -31.47 14.98 -8.48
N TRP A 227 -32.32 16.00 -8.31
CA TRP A 227 -33.77 15.94 -8.59
C TRP A 227 -34.14 15.44 -10.00
N LYS A 228 -33.28 15.65 -11.01
CA LYS A 228 -33.52 15.18 -12.39
C LYS A 228 -33.52 13.66 -12.48
N ASN A 229 -32.62 13.02 -11.75
CA ASN A 229 -32.54 11.57 -11.71
C ASN A 229 -33.75 11.00 -10.96
N LEU A 230 -34.25 11.69 -9.92
CA LEU A 230 -35.49 11.29 -9.24
C LEU A 230 -36.70 11.38 -10.20
N ALA A 231 -36.82 12.47 -10.95
CA ALA A 231 -37.88 12.65 -11.94
C ALA A 231 -37.88 11.55 -13.02
N PHE A 232 -36.69 11.13 -13.46
CA PHE A 232 -36.54 10.03 -14.42
C PHE A 232 -36.96 8.67 -13.83
N LYS A 233 -36.63 8.41 -12.56
CA LYS A 233 -37.05 7.17 -11.86
C LYS A 233 -38.54 7.12 -11.54
N LEU A 234 -39.18 8.28 -11.41
CA LEU A 234 -40.64 8.38 -11.30
C LEU A 234 -41.33 8.40 -12.68
N GLU A 235 -40.60 8.05 -13.75
CA GLU A 235 -41.09 7.88 -15.13
C GLU A 235 -41.73 9.14 -15.74
N ILE A 236 -41.21 10.32 -15.39
CA ILE A 236 -41.68 11.58 -15.97
C ILE A 236 -41.06 11.78 -17.36
N PRO A 237 -41.84 12.12 -18.41
CA PRO A 237 -41.31 12.37 -19.74
C PRO A 237 -40.25 13.47 -19.76
N ASN A 238 -39.15 13.23 -20.49
CA ASN A 238 -38.01 14.16 -20.57
C ASN A 238 -38.38 15.59 -21.00
N ASP A 239 -39.42 15.74 -21.82
CA ASP A 239 -39.87 17.05 -22.31
C ASP A 239 -40.52 17.90 -21.20
N GLU A 240 -41.08 17.27 -20.15
CA GLU A 240 -41.60 17.96 -18.97
C GLU A 240 -40.49 18.29 -17.97
N ILE A 241 -39.51 17.38 -17.81
CA ILE A 241 -38.32 17.61 -16.96
C ILE A 241 -37.56 18.87 -17.42
N ARG A 242 -37.45 19.08 -18.74
CA ARG A 242 -36.82 20.27 -19.33
C ARG A 242 -37.53 21.59 -19.01
N LYS A 243 -38.83 21.58 -18.71
CA LYS A 243 -39.57 22.80 -18.36
C LYS A 243 -39.21 23.31 -16.96
N PHE A 244 -38.88 22.41 -16.04
CA PHE A 244 -38.42 22.75 -14.69
C PHE A 244 -37.00 23.35 -14.68
N GLU A 245 -36.22 23.19 -15.75
CA GLU A 245 -34.84 23.70 -15.86
C GLU A 245 -34.74 25.19 -16.25
N GLY A 246 -35.79 25.76 -16.85
CA GLY A 246 -35.73 27.04 -17.55
C GLY A 246 -35.82 28.33 -16.73
N MET A 247 -35.94 28.28 -15.39
CA MET A 247 -36.29 29.46 -14.54
C MET A 247 -35.27 29.87 -13.48
N THR A 248 -34.03 29.38 -13.52
CA THR A 248 -32.95 29.80 -12.59
C THR A 248 -32.12 30.97 -13.11
N ARG A 249 -32.71 32.16 -13.24
CA ARG A 249 -31.91 33.41 -13.34
C ARG A 249 -32.26 34.38 -12.20
N GLU A 250 -31.26 34.53 -11.32
CA GLU A 250 -30.81 35.77 -10.67
C GLU A 250 -31.88 36.80 -10.25
N SER A 251 -32.36 36.77 -8.99
CA SER A 251 -32.55 37.95 -8.09
C SER A 251 -33.34 37.65 -6.79
N GLU A 252 -32.75 38.06 -5.65
CA GLU A 252 -33.35 38.43 -4.33
C GLU A 252 -33.86 37.39 -3.29
N ARG A 253 -33.19 37.25 -2.11
CA ARG A 253 -33.76 36.79 -0.80
C ARG A 253 -32.99 37.29 0.47
N THR A 254 -33.69 37.63 1.57
CA THR A 254 -33.22 38.18 2.89
C THR A 254 -33.43 37.23 4.13
N SER A 255 -32.87 37.55 5.33
CA SER A 255 -32.60 36.61 6.49
C SER A 255 -33.53 36.67 7.74
N PRO A 256 -33.98 35.53 8.32
CA PRO A 256 -34.92 35.45 9.47
C PRO A 256 -34.45 35.93 10.86
N THR A 257 -33.23 35.63 11.31
CA THR A 257 -32.70 35.98 12.65
C THR A 257 -32.53 37.49 12.75
N ILE A 258 -32.15 38.11 11.64
CA ILE A 258 -32.03 39.56 11.53
C ILE A 258 -33.40 40.20 11.76
N GLU A 259 -34.44 39.66 11.12
CA GLU A 259 -35.81 40.13 11.31
C GLU A 259 -36.34 39.85 12.72
N VAL A 260 -35.95 38.73 13.34
CA VAL A 260 -36.30 38.41 14.74
C VAL A 260 -35.72 39.43 15.71
N MET A 261 -34.42 39.78 15.62
CA MET A 261 -33.90 40.72 16.62
C MET A 261 -34.14 42.19 16.28
N LYS A 262 -34.41 42.53 15.01
CA LYS A 262 -35.04 43.82 14.69
C LYS A 262 -36.42 43.92 15.35
N TRP A 263 -37.21 42.84 15.34
CA TRP A 263 -38.51 42.80 16.00
C TRP A 263 -38.39 42.89 17.53
N VAL A 264 -37.46 42.15 18.16
CA VAL A 264 -37.21 42.22 19.63
C VAL A 264 -36.78 43.63 20.04
N ALA A 265 -35.83 44.24 19.32
CA ALA A 265 -35.36 45.59 19.60
C ALA A 265 -36.46 46.65 19.46
N ALA A 266 -37.41 46.46 18.53
CA ALA A 266 -38.53 47.38 18.33
C ALA A 266 -39.68 47.20 19.36
N LYS A 267 -39.94 45.99 19.84
CA LYS A 267 -41.06 45.67 20.74
C LYS A 267 -40.69 45.62 22.23
N PHE A 268 -39.43 45.29 22.54
CA PHE A 268 -38.90 45.19 23.91
C PHE A 268 -37.60 46.02 24.03
N PRO A 269 -37.70 47.36 23.95
CA PRO A 269 -36.55 48.25 23.83
C PRO A 269 -35.60 48.25 25.03
N ASP A 270 -36.06 47.80 26.21
CA ASP A 270 -35.25 47.72 27.43
C ASP A 270 -34.44 46.41 27.53
N THR A 271 -34.59 45.48 26.57
CA THR A 271 -33.85 44.21 26.56
C THR A 271 -32.38 44.47 26.23
N CYS A 272 -31.49 44.19 27.17
CA CYS A 272 -30.07 44.49 27.04
C CYS A 272 -29.26 43.30 26.53
N LEU A 273 -28.07 43.55 25.99
CA LEU A 273 -27.26 42.53 25.32
C LEU A 273 -26.87 41.35 26.22
N THR A 274 -26.71 41.60 27.52
CA THR A 274 -26.50 40.59 28.56
C THR A 274 -27.66 39.62 28.70
N ASP A 275 -28.91 40.06 28.45
CA ASP A 275 -30.08 39.18 28.48
C ASP A 275 -30.13 38.28 27.24
N VAL A 276 -29.71 38.81 26.08
CA VAL A 276 -29.51 38.03 24.86
C VAL A 276 -28.38 37.01 25.02
N VAL A 277 -27.27 37.41 25.63
CA VAL A 277 -26.16 36.50 25.99
C VAL A 277 -26.63 35.41 26.94
N ARG A 278 -27.37 35.74 27.99
CA ARG A 278 -27.91 34.71 28.90
C ARG A 278 -28.92 33.80 28.21
N ALA A 279 -29.74 34.32 27.30
CA ALA A 279 -30.65 33.49 26.51
C ALA A 279 -29.88 32.52 25.60
N LEU A 280 -28.81 33.00 24.96
CA LEU A 280 -27.90 32.19 24.13
C LEU A 280 -27.14 31.15 24.95
N ASP A 281 -26.62 31.51 26.12
CA ASP A 281 -25.91 30.62 27.05
C ASP A 281 -26.85 29.52 27.58
N LYS A 282 -28.10 29.88 27.90
CA LYS A 282 -29.13 28.90 28.31
C LYS A 282 -29.45 27.87 27.25
N ILE A 283 -29.48 28.28 25.98
CA ILE A 283 -29.63 27.34 24.88
C ILE A 283 -28.28 26.71 24.48
N GLN A 284 -27.24 26.91 25.30
CA GLN A 284 -25.89 26.39 25.15
C GLN A 284 -25.23 26.77 23.83
N ARG A 285 -25.65 27.91 23.27
CA ARG A 285 -25.03 28.56 22.12
C ARG A 285 -23.90 29.44 22.60
N ASN A 286 -22.92 28.80 23.25
CA ASN A 286 -21.74 29.48 23.78
C ASN A 286 -20.90 30.07 22.65
N ASP A 287 -21.01 29.52 21.44
CA ASP A 287 -20.51 30.09 20.19
C ASP A 287 -21.18 31.44 19.86
N ALA A 288 -22.51 31.56 20.01
CA ALA A 288 -23.23 32.82 19.82
C ALA A 288 -23.03 33.81 20.99
N VAL A 289 -22.87 33.31 22.22
CA VAL A 289 -22.50 34.12 23.39
C VAL A 289 -21.12 34.72 23.20
N ILE A 290 -20.14 33.92 22.79
CA ILE A 290 -18.79 34.37 22.48
C ILE A 290 -18.85 35.45 21.39
N ILE A 291 -19.74 35.35 20.39
CA ILE A 291 -19.93 36.43 19.39
C ILE A 291 -20.42 37.74 20.02
N ILE A 292 -21.39 37.70 20.93
CA ILE A 292 -21.86 38.92 21.59
C ILE A 292 -20.84 39.44 22.63
N THR A 293 -20.12 38.54 23.30
CA THR A 293 -19.09 38.84 24.31
C THR A 293 -17.84 39.42 23.67
N GLU A 294 -17.42 38.92 22.52
CA GLU A 294 -16.26 39.45 21.80
C GLU A 294 -16.53 40.84 21.20
N GLU A 295 -17.76 41.09 20.75
CA GLU A 295 -18.19 42.40 20.25
C GLU A 295 -18.47 43.39 21.40
N PHE A 296 -18.87 42.90 22.57
CA PHE A 296 -19.13 43.68 23.78
C PHE A 296 -18.45 43.02 25.00
N PRO A 297 -17.12 43.11 25.16
CA PRO A 297 -16.31 42.37 26.16
C PRO A 297 -16.72 42.55 27.61
N ASP A 298 -17.25 43.72 27.93
CA ASP A 298 -17.69 44.07 29.28
C ASP A 298 -19.05 43.45 29.65
N THR A 299 -19.66 42.66 28.75
CA THR A 299 -20.97 42.04 28.98
C THR A 299 -20.90 40.64 29.62
N VAL A 300 -19.73 40.02 29.78
CA VAL A 300 -19.61 38.67 30.39
C VAL A 300 -18.62 38.63 31.57
N ASP A 301 -19.09 38.06 32.67
CA ASP A 301 -18.41 38.06 33.97
C ASP A 301 -17.22 37.08 34.02
N GLN A 302 -16.16 37.45 34.77
CA GLN A 302 -14.80 36.85 34.74
C GLN A 302 -14.68 35.37 35.18
N SER A 303 -15.76 34.66 35.48
CA SER A 303 -15.72 33.29 36.00
C SER A 303 -15.44 32.17 34.97
N LEU A 304 -15.09 32.49 33.71
CA LEU A 304 -15.10 31.52 32.59
C LEU A 304 -13.75 31.26 31.86
N GLU A 305 -12.59 31.82 32.27
CA GLU A 305 -11.27 31.62 31.58
C GLU A 305 -10.28 30.68 32.32
N ARG A 306 -9.92 29.51 31.74
CA ARG A 306 -8.63 28.78 31.98
C ARG A 306 -8.29 27.80 30.82
N LEU A 307 -7.35 28.14 29.93
CA LEU A 307 -6.27 27.28 29.35
C LEU A 307 -5.45 27.97 28.24
N ASP A 308 -4.12 27.79 28.32
CA ASP A 308 -3.02 27.88 27.31
C ASP A 308 -2.20 29.18 27.06
N SER A 309 -0.90 29.14 27.40
CA SER A 309 0.15 30.07 26.92
C SER A 309 1.58 29.51 27.10
N SER A 310 2.29 29.09 26.04
CA SER A 310 3.76 29.25 25.87
C SER A 310 4.35 28.58 24.60
N LEU A 311 4.01 29.05 23.38
CA LEU A 311 4.60 28.50 22.14
C LEU A 311 5.11 29.54 21.14
N HIS A 312 5.34 30.80 21.55
CA HIS A 312 5.42 31.90 20.56
C HIS A 312 6.74 32.57 20.19
N ASP A 313 7.85 32.29 20.86
CA ASP A 313 8.97 33.25 20.82
C ASP A 313 10.27 32.81 20.12
N SER A 314 10.30 31.87 19.14
CA SER A 314 11.61 31.44 18.61
C SER A 314 11.84 31.20 17.12
N LEU A 315 11.10 31.80 16.18
CA LEU A 315 11.45 31.65 14.74
C LEU A 315 11.31 32.91 13.88
N ILE A 316 12.15 33.94 14.08
CA ILE A 316 12.65 34.82 13.00
C ILE A 316 14.03 35.40 13.38
N LYS A 317 15.14 34.90 12.78
CA LYS A 317 16.26 35.72 12.23
C LYS A 317 17.40 34.87 11.62
N GLU A 318 17.60 35.11 10.31
CA GLU A 318 18.86 35.19 9.53
C GLU A 318 19.65 33.95 9.06
N MET A 319 19.79 33.85 7.73
CA MET A 319 21.05 33.60 6.99
C MET A 319 21.26 34.82 6.06
N PRO A 320 22.50 35.32 5.80
CA PRO A 320 23.37 34.73 4.77
C PRO A 320 24.92 34.88 4.90
N ILE A 321 25.64 33.91 4.31
CA ILE A 321 26.90 33.97 3.51
C ILE A 321 28.14 34.73 4.04
N ASN A 322 29.21 34.01 4.41
CA ASN A 322 30.59 34.09 3.86
C ASN A 322 31.60 33.26 4.70
N ASP A 323 32.42 32.46 4.02
CA ASP A 323 33.71 31.92 4.53
C ASP A 323 34.77 33.04 4.43
N PRO A 324 35.56 33.30 5.48
CA PRO A 324 36.96 32.89 5.41
C PRO A 324 37.54 32.57 6.79
N THR A 325 37.97 31.33 7.05
CA THR A 325 39.27 30.98 7.66
C THR A 325 39.27 29.51 8.06
N GLY A 326 40.04 28.72 7.31
CA GLY A 326 40.26 27.32 7.62
C GLY A 326 40.81 27.11 9.03
N ARG A 327 40.22 26.16 9.76
CA ARG A 327 40.91 25.28 10.71
C ARG A 327 40.03 24.07 11.02
N THR A 328 40.58 22.91 10.76
CA THR A 328 40.05 21.57 11.02
C THR A 328 40.07 21.23 12.52
N LEU A 329 39.03 20.50 12.94
CA LEU A 329 38.95 19.54 14.07
C LEU A 329 39.19 20.02 15.52
N SER A 330 38.18 19.82 16.37
CA SER A 330 38.18 18.73 17.37
C SER A 330 37.06 18.93 18.40
N TYR A 331 36.21 17.92 18.59
CA TYR A 331 36.03 17.17 19.85
C TYR A 331 34.79 16.29 19.77
N CYS A 332 35.01 15.00 19.47
CA CYS A 332 34.19 13.93 20.04
C CYS A 332 34.39 13.92 21.57
N ARG A 333 33.32 13.71 22.35
CA ARG A 333 33.25 12.58 23.32
C ARG A 333 31.91 12.47 24.06
N LYS A 334 31.35 11.27 23.90
CA LYS A 334 30.79 10.35 24.92
C LYS A 334 29.37 10.58 25.44
N GLY A 335 28.48 9.76 24.88
CA GLY A 335 27.24 9.30 25.52
C GLY A 335 26.59 8.09 24.84
N GLU A 336 27.35 7.25 24.12
CA GLU A 336 26.85 5.99 23.54
C GLU A 336 26.93 4.83 24.54
N ARG A 337 25.86 4.02 24.65
CA ARG A 337 25.94 2.57 24.91
C ARG A 337 24.85 1.79 24.15
N SER A 338 25.26 1.37 22.95
CA SER A 338 25.23 -0.01 22.46
C SER A 338 23.88 -0.71 22.21
N VAL A 339 23.43 -0.65 20.96
CA VAL A 339 22.59 -1.68 20.33
C VAL A 339 23.41 -2.98 20.27
N SER A 340 22.93 -4.03 20.93
CA SER A 340 23.60 -5.33 20.97
C SER A 340 23.43 -6.09 19.65
N PHE A 341 24.51 -6.18 18.88
CA PHE A 341 24.71 -7.23 17.88
C PHE A 341 24.75 -8.61 18.58
N SER A 342 24.37 -9.69 17.88
CA SER A 342 24.93 -10.99 18.26
C SER A 342 26.44 -10.92 17.99
N SER A 343 27.26 -11.06 19.04
CA SER A 343 28.70 -10.77 18.99
C SER A 343 29.46 -11.54 17.91
N LYS A 344 28.92 -12.66 17.44
CA LYS A 344 29.53 -13.51 16.40
C LYS A 344 29.41 -12.94 14.99
N VAL A 345 28.29 -12.30 14.65
CA VAL A 345 28.00 -11.87 13.27
C VAL A 345 28.76 -10.60 12.93
N ALA A 346 28.85 -9.64 13.85
CA ALA A 346 29.65 -8.42 13.66
C ALA A 346 31.16 -8.71 13.57
N GLU A 347 31.67 -9.66 14.36
CA GLU A 347 33.07 -10.09 14.28
C GLU A 347 33.37 -10.84 12.96
N ASP A 348 32.47 -11.70 12.49
CA ASP A 348 32.64 -12.40 11.19
C ASP A 348 32.48 -11.44 9.99
N MET A 349 31.54 -10.49 10.02
CA MET A 349 31.37 -9.45 8.97
C MET A 349 32.61 -8.55 8.83
N ILE A 350 33.24 -8.18 9.94
CA ILE A 350 34.46 -7.38 9.95
C ILE A 350 35.66 -8.20 9.45
N ARG A 351 35.63 -9.53 9.61
CA ARG A 351 36.69 -10.44 9.17
C ARG A 351 36.66 -10.75 7.67
N THR A 352 35.49 -10.77 7.03
CA THR A 352 35.33 -11.12 5.60
C THR A 352 35.39 -9.93 4.64
N GLY A 353 35.12 -8.71 5.11
CA GLY A 353 35.16 -7.49 4.27
C GLY A 353 33.96 -7.32 3.33
N HIS A 354 32.95 -8.18 3.41
CA HIS A 354 31.68 -8.09 2.67
C HIS A 354 30.57 -8.86 3.40
N CYS A 355 29.32 -8.64 3.00
CA CYS A 355 28.16 -9.47 3.39
C CYS A 355 27.59 -10.25 2.21
N GLY A 356 27.05 -11.45 2.46
CA GLY A 356 26.22 -12.18 1.48
C GLY A 356 26.87 -12.51 0.13
N LEU A 357 26.13 -12.20 -0.94
CA LEU A 357 26.16 -12.73 -2.33
C LEU A 357 27.40 -12.42 -3.20
N LEU A 358 28.53 -11.96 -2.63
CA LEU A 358 29.73 -11.68 -3.41
C LEU A 358 30.16 -12.97 -4.16
N PRO A 359 30.27 -12.95 -5.50
CA PRO A 359 30.69 -14.14 -6.25
C PRO A 359 32.11 -14.59 -5.88
N GLU A 360 32.38 -15.89 -6.01
CA GLU A 360 33.74 -16.42 -5.77
C GLU A 360 34.75 -15.82 -6.74
N ARG A 361 35.96 -15.55 -6.26
CA ARG A 361 37.06 -15.01 -7.06
C ARG A 361 37.38 -15.96 -8.21
N THR A 362 37.25 -15.47 -9.43
CA THR A 362 37.62 -16.21 -10.65
C THR A 362 39.07 -15.91 -11.02
N SER A 363 39.72 -16.83 -11.74
CA SER A 363 41.08 -16.60 -12.24
C SER A 363 41.05 -15.55 -13.35
N LEU A 364 41.34 -14.28 -13.03
CA LEU A 364 41.54 -13.23 -14.02
C LEU A 364 42.73 -13.59 -14.93
N VAL A 365 42.58 -13.36 -16.23
CA VAL A 365 43.64 -13.47 -17.24
C VAL A 365 43.62 -12.19 -18.07
N GLY A 366 44.77 -11.53 -18.17
CA GLY A 366 44.86 -10.18 -18.71
C GLY A 366 44.21 -9.12 -17.80
N ARG A 367 44.32 -7.84 -18.18
CA ARG A 367 43.62 -6.70 -17.55
C ARG A 367 43.94 -6.46 -16.08
N SER A 368 45.08 -6.94 -15.61
CA SER A 368 45.56 -6.64 -14.25
C SER A 368 45.88 -5.15 -14.10
N GLU A 369 46.37 -4.51 -15.16
CA GLU A 369 46.60 -3.06 -15.23
C GLU A 369 45.28 -2.30 -15.09
N ILE A 370 44.27 -2.62 -15.90
CA ILE A 370 42.93 -2.03 -15.81
C ILE A 370 42.32 -2.21 -14.40
N CYS A 371 42.47 -3.40 -13.80
CA CYS A 371 42.01 -3.62 -12.43
C CYS A 371 42.76 -2.73 -11.42
N GLU A 372 44.06 -2.52 -11.62
CA GLU A 372 44.86 -1.65 -10.76
C GLU A 372 44.53 -0.16 -10.97
N ASP A 373 44.23 0.25 -12.19
CA ASP A 373 43.75 1.60 -12.51
C ASP A 373 42.41 1.85 -11.82
N ILE A 374 41.46 0.91 -11.90
CA ILE A 374 40.18 0.98 -11.17
C ILE A 374 40.41 1.03 -9.66
N VAL A 375 41.29 0.18 -9.11
CA VAL A 375 41.60 0.20 -7.68
C VAL A 375 42.23 1.53 -7.26
N THR A 376 43.12 2.09 -8.07
CA THR A 376 43.76 3.40 -7.84
C THR A 376 42.71 4.52 -7.87
N LEU A 377 41.81 4.48 -8.84
CA LEU A 377 40.69 5.38 -8.99
C LEU A 377 39.78 5.36 -7.75
N LEU A 378 39.35 4.19 -7.30
CA LEU A 378 38.52 4.04 -6.11
C LEU A 378 39.25 4.46 -4.84
N THR A 379 40.56 4.20 -4.75
CA THR A 379 41.40 4.65 -3.63
C THR A 379 41.50 6.19 -3.58
N SER A 380 41.36 6.87 -4.73
CA SER A 380 41.26 8.33 -4.82
C SER A 380 39.85 8.89 -4.54
N ASN A 381 38.93 8.07 -4.02
CA ASN A 381 37.53 8.42 -3.73
C ASN A 381 36.71 8.83 -4.97
N LYS A 382 37.03 8.28 -6.14
CA LYS A 382 36.24 8.44 -7.35
C LYS A 382 35.39 7.19 -7.60
N SER A 383 34.34 7.36 -8.41
CA SER A 383 33.42 6.29 -8.86
C SER A 383 33.68 5.96 -10.33
N ALA A 384 33.34 4.73 -10.74
CA ALA A 384 33.63 4.22 -12.08
C ALA A 384 32.39 3.58 -12.74
N GLU A 385 32.24 3.79 -14.04
CA GLU A 385 31.34 3.00 -14.88
C GLU A 385 32.18 2.13 -15.82
N ILE A 386 32.04 0.81 -15.73
CA ILE A 386 32.70 -0.11 -16.64
C ILE A 386 31.72 -0.47 -17.74
N VAL A 387 31.97 0.07 -18.92
CA VAL A 387 31.10 -0.07 -20.09
C VAL A 387 31.73 -1.07 -21.04
N ALA A 388 30.96 -2.04 -21.49
CA ALA A 388 31.33 -2.92 -22.59
C ALA A 388 30.15 -3.81 -23.01
N PRO A 389 30.17 -4.42 -24.19
CA PRO A 389 29.16 -5.41 -24.57
C PRO A 389 29.09 -6.62 -23.61
N PRO A 390 28.01 -7.42 -23.64
CA PRO A 390 27.94 -8.70 -22.93
C PRO A 390 29.15 -9.60 -23.26
N GLY A 391 29.59 -10.43 -22.32
CA GLY A 391 30.68 -11.38 -22.57
C GLY A 391 32.10 -10.79 -22.62
N TYR A 392 32.26 -9.47 -22.55
CA TYR A 392 33.56 -8.80 -22.50
C TYR A 392 34.26 -8.92 -21.15
N GLY A 393 33.70 -9.59 -20.14
CA GLY A 393 34.36 -9.85 -18.85
C GLY A 393 34.19 -8.75 -17.79
N LYS A 394 33.21 -7.85 -17.94
CA LYS A 394 32.87 -6.81 -16.94
C LYS A 394 32.71 -7.39 -15.53
N THR A 395 31.89 -8.42 -15.39
CA THR A 395 31.65 -9.12 -14.12
C THR A 395 32.95 -9.66 -13.51
N THR A 396 33.82 -10.26 -14.32
CA THR A 396 35.12 -10.79 -13.88
C THR A 396 36.04 -9.69 -13.35
N VAL A 397 36.13 -8.56 -14.05
CA VAL A 397 36.92 -7.39 -13.63
C VAL A 397 36.40 -6.84 -12.30
N VAL A 398 35.09 -6.66 -12.18
CA VAL A 398 34.47 -6.12 -10.97
C VAL A 398 34.61 -7.03 -9.75
N ILE A 399 34.48 -8.35 -9.94
CA ILE A 399 34.74 -9.31 -8.87
C ILE A 399 36.19 -9.22 -8.41
N GLU A 400 37.15 -9.19 -9.34
CA GLU A 400 38.58 -9.08 -8.98
C GLU A 400 38.90 -7.77 -8.26
N VAL A 401 38.38 -6.64 -8.74
CA VAL A 401 38.49 -5.33 -8.08
C VAL A 401 37.89 -5.38 -6.67
N ALA A 402 36.73 -6.03 -6.48
CA ALA A 402 36.11 -6.19 -5.17
C ALA A 402 37.05 -6.91 -4.18
N TYR A 403 37.64 -8.04 -4.59
CA TYR A 403 38.59 -8.78 -3.74
C TYR A 403 39.85 -7.96 -3.42
N ARG A 404 40.43 -7.25 -4.39
CA ARG A 404 41.58 -6.34 -4.15
C ARG A 404 41.25 -5.21 -3.19
N MET A 405 40.02 -4.70 -3.23
CA MET A 405 39.54 -3.66 -2.31
C MET A 405 39.30 -4.20 -0.90
N ILE A 406 38.82 -5.45 -0.76
CA ILE A 406 38.75 -6.16 0.53
C ILE A 406 40.13 -6.34 1.14
N GLU A 407 41.13 -6.75 0.33
CA GLU A 407 42.53 -6.88 0.75
C GLU A 407 43.10 -5.55 1.27
N ARG A 408 42.60 -4.42 0.75
CA ARG A 408 42.92 -3.04 1.21
C ARG A 408 42.04 -2.55 2.37
N GLY A 409 41.27 -3.44 2.98
CA GLY A 409 40.45 -3.15 4.17
C GLY A 409 39.15 -2.39 3.91
N LYS A 410 38.69 -2.32 2.65
CA LYS A 410 37.41 -1.71 2.28
C LYS A 410 36.27 -2.71 2.40
N PHE A 411 35.07 -2.20 2.64
CA PHE A 411 33.87 -3.02 2.71
C PHE A 411 33.16 -3.04 1.35
N ILE A 412 32.77 -4.22 0.87
CA ILE A 412 32.09 -4.39 -0.42
C ILE A 412 30.61 -4.70 -0.22
N ALA A 413 29.76 -3.92 -0.89
CA ALA A 413 28.36 -4.25 -1.11
C ALA A 413 28.15 -4.60 -2.59
N TYR A 414 27.78 -5.85 -2.87
CA TYR A 414 27.63 -6.37 -4.24
C TYR A 414 26.15 -6.60 -4.57
N VAL A 415 25.63 -5.92 -5.60
CA VAL A 415 24.20 -5.91 -5.96
C VAL A 415 23.98 -6.36 -7.40
N LYS A 416 23.05 -7.30 -7.58
CA LYS A 416 22.50 -7.69 -8.89
C LYS A 416 21.05 -7.20 -9.02
N PRO A 417 20.77 -6.20 -9.88
CA PRO A 417 19.46 -5.56 -10.03
C PRO A 417 18.44 -6.39 -10.82
N ARG A 418 18.48 -7.73 -10.74
CA ARG A 418 17.45 -8.57 -11.39
C ARG A 418 16.15 -8.54 -10.62
N ASN A 419 15.03 -8.48 -11.34
CA ASN A 419 13.67 -8.35 -10.80
C ASN A 419 13.47 -7.08 -9.97
N VAL A 420 14.32 -6.07 -10.16
CA VAL A 420 14.05 -4.71 -9.69
C VAL A 420 12.99 -4.14 -10.59
N THR A 421 11.89 -3.67 -10.03
CA THR A 421 10.81 -3.02 -10.77
C THR A 421 10.64 -1.54 -10.42
N CYS A 422 11.27 -1.09 -9.33
CA CYS A 422 11.31 0.31 -8.90
C CYS A 422 12.59 0.64 -8.12
N VAL A 423 12.82 1.92 -7.81
CA VAL A 423 14.02 2.40 -7.09
C VAL A 423 14.09 1.80 -5.68
N GLU A 424 12.94 1.59 -5.04
CA GLU A 424 12.81 0.96 -3.72
C GLU A 424 13.29 -0.51 -3.74
N ASP A 425 12.99 -1.27 -4.80
CA ASP A 425 13.49 -2.64 -4.96
C ASP A 425 15.03 -2.68 -5.06
N LEU A 426 15.61 -1.71 -5.78
CA LEU A 426 17.07 -1.56 -5.88
C LEU A 426 17.67 -1.17 -4.53
N ALA A 427 17.04 -0.22 -3.84
CA ALA A 427 17.45 0.23 -2.52
C ALA A 427 17.41 -0.92 -1.50
N GLY A 428 16.36 -1.74 -1.51
CA GLY A 428 16.24 -2.93 -0.68
C GLY A 428 17.39 -3.91 -0.91
N LYS A 429 17.73 -4.19 -2.18
CA LYS A 429 18.89 -5.03 -2.53
C LYS A 429 20.22 -4.43 -2.09
N ILE A 430 20.38 -3.11 -2.10
CA ILE A 430 21.58 -2.43 -1.59
C ILE A 430 21.69 -2.62 -0.06
N ILE A 431 20.58 -2.47 0.67
CA ILE A 431 20.53 -2.68 2.13
C ILE A 431 20.90 -4.13 2.48
N GLU A 432 20.33 -5.10 1.76
CA GLU A 432 20.68 -6.52 1.91
C GLU A 432 22.18 -6.77 1.65
N ALA A 433 22.74 -6.16 0.59
CA ALA A 433 24.17 -6.28 0.27
C ALA A 433 25.08 -5.63 1.33
N LEU A 434 24.59 -4.63 2.05
CA LEU A 434 25.26 -4.02 3.20
C LEU A 434 25.14 -4.87 4.48
N GLY A 435 24.39 -5.98 4.44
CA GLY A 435 24.19 -6.89 5.56
C GLY A 435 23.09 -6.48 6.53
N PHE A 436 22.18 -5.60 6.10
CA PHE A 436 21.04 -5.14 6.87
C PHE A 436 19.74 -5.66 6.26
N VAL A 437 18.63 -5.54 7.01
CA VAL A 437 17.30 -5.87 6.48
C VAL A 437 16.57 -4.59 6.11
N HIS A 438 15.86 -4.63 4.99
CA HIS A 438 15.27 -3.44 4.38
C HIS A 438 13.97 -3.01 5.09
N GLY A 439 13.79 -1.70 5.27
CA GLY A 439 12.55 -1.11 5.79
C GLY A 439 11.57 -0.62 4.69
N GLU A 440 10.44 0.02 5.05
CA GLU A 440 9.50 0.65 4.09
C GLU A 440 10.15 1.69 3.19
N ASP A 441 10.95 2.60 3.74
CA ASP A 441 11.64 3.61 2.96
C ASP A 441 13.06 3.14 2.69
N ALA A 442 13.16 2.10 1.86
CA ALA A 442 14.42 1.53 1.46
C ALA A 442 15.36 2.60 0.85
N VAL A 443 14.81 3.62 0.17
CA VAL A 443 15.58 4.71 -0.44
C VAL A 443 16.30 5.53 0.63
N THR A 444 15.57 6.07 1.61
CA THR A 444 16.17 6.86 2.71
C THR A 444 17.10 6.00 3.57
N GLU A 445 16.72 4.76 3.83
CA GLU A 445 17.46 3.83 4.67
C GLU A 445 18.84 3.48 4.07
N VAL A 446 18.95 3.34 2.74
CA VAL A 446 20.25 3.17 2.07
C VAL A 446 21.20 4.30 2.44
N PHE A 447 20.76 5.56 2.37
CA PHE A 447 21.60 6.71 2.73
C PHE A 447 22.01 6.69 4.21
N HIS A 448 21.10 6.34 5.11
CA HIS A 448 21.38 6.23 6.55
C HIS A 448 22.40 5.13 6.86
N ARG A 449 22.23 3.92 6.30
CA ARG A 449 23.11 2.77 6.54
C ARG A 449 24.50 2.99 5.96
N ILE A 450 24.57 3.58 4.79
CA ILE A 450 25.85 4.02 4.20
C ILE A 450 26.54 5.04 5.12
N CYS A 451 25.80 6.01 5.66
CA CYS A 451 26.32 7.02 6.58
C CYS A 451 26.78 6.44 7.93
N TYR A 452 26.36 5.23 8.30
CA TYR A 452 26.82 4.53 9.51
C TYR A 452 28.25 4.00 9.36
N PHE A 453 28.71 3.70 8.14
CA PHE A 453 30.09 3.25 7.87
C PHE A 453 31.13 4.39 7.90
N LYS A 454 30.90 5.47 8.67
CA LYS A 454 31.73 6.69 8.68
C LYS A 454 33.24 6.50 8.83
N GLU A 455 33.70 5.37 9.37
CA GLU A 455 35.13 5.04 9.53
C GLU A 455 35.72 4.14 8.41
N LYS A 456 34.89 3.52 7.56
CA LYS A 456 35.32 2.65 6.44
C LYS A 456 34.61 3.05 5.16
N SER A 457 35.35 3.39 4.11
CA SER A 457 34.69 3.65 2.82
C SER A 457 34.10 2.35 2.25
N VAL A 458 32.87 2.45 1.77
CA VAL A 458 32.10 1.35 1.19
C VAL A 458 32.24 1.42 -0.32
N VAL A 459 32.61 0.30 -0.95
CA VAL A 459 32.53 0.17 -2.40
C VAL A 459 31.20 -0.51 -2.73
N LEU A 460 30.30 0.24 -3.36
CA LEU A 460 29.01 -0.25 -3.82
C LEU A 460 29.10 -0.65 -5.29
N ILE A 461 28.88 -1.92 -5.56
CA ILE A 461 28.97 -2.51 -6.88
C ILE A 461 27.56 -2.86 -7.36
N ILE A 462 27.14 -2.29 -8.49
CA ILE A 462 25.85 -2.58 -9.12
C ILE A 462 26.10 -3.15 -10.52
N GLU A 463 25.80 -4.44 -10.66
CA GLU A 463 26.09 -5.20 -11.88
C GLU A 463 24.97 -5.04 -12.93
N ASN A 464 25.28 -4.85 -14.22
CA ASN A 464 24.33 -4.84 -15.34
C ASN A 464 23.14 -3.88 -15.13
N ILE A 465 23.45 -2.59 -14.97
CA ILE A 465 22.42 -1.56 -14.77
C ILE A 465 21.44 -1.46 -15.95
N ASP A 466 21.76 -2.04 -17.11
CA ASP A 466 20.83 -2.13 -18.25
C ASP A 466 19.51 -2.80 -17.87
N ASP A 467 19.52 -3.75 -16.92
CA ASP A 467 18.29 -4.39 -16.40
C ASP A 467 17.34 -3.39 -15.72
N LEU A 468 17.88 -2.28 -15.18
CA LEU A 468 17.13 -1.17 -14.60
C LEU A 468 16.59 -0.22 -15.66
N MET A 469 17.34 -0.05 -16.76
CA MET A 469 17.09 0.99 -17.76
C MET A 469 16.03 0.60 -18.81
N HIS A 470 15.60 -0.67 -18.85
CA HIS A 470 14.55 -1.17 -19.74
C HIS A 470 13.18 -1.35 -19.05
N LEU A 471 13.02 -0.90 -17.80
CA LEU A 471 11.83 -1.13 -16.98
C LEU A 471 10.56 -0.39 -17.42
N GLU A 472 10.64 0.57 -18.35
CA GLU A 472 9.47 1.30 -18.86
C GLU A 472 8.43 0.42 -19.56
N ASN A 473 8.75 -0.85 -19.87
CA ASN A 473 7.86 -1.80 -20.55
C ASN A 473 7.21 -2.86 -19.65
N GLN A 474 7.53 -2.97 -18.36
CA GLN A 474 6.97 -4.01 -17.48
C GLN A 474 6.08 -3.45 -16.39
N THR A 475 4.82 -3.32 -16.78
CA THR A 475 3.56 -3.28 -16.01
C THR A 475 3.62 -3.13 -14.51
N SER A 476 2.79 -2.20 -14.08
CA SER A 476 2.80 -1.67 -12.76
C SER A 476 1.46 -2.04 -12.09
N VAL A 477 1.43 -3.03 -11.20
CA VAL A 477 0.22 -3.68 -10.60
C VAL A 477 -0.87 -2.80 -9.93
N ASN A 478 -0.81 -1.46 -9.97
CA ASN A 478 -1.96 -0.61 -9.62
C ASN A 478 -2.83 -0.33 -10.86
N GLU A 479 -2.28 -0.45 -12.08
CA GLU A 479 -3.00 -0.50 -13.36
C GLU A 479 -3.96 -1.69 -13.37
N LEU A 480 -3.54 -2.84 -12.82
CA LEU A 480 -4.30 -4.09 -12.93
C LEU A 480 -5.67 -4.07 -12.26
N HIS A 481 -5.86 -3.32 -11.18
CA HIS A 481 -7.15 -3.23 -10.49
C HIS A 481 -8.14 -2.26 -11.15
N GLN A 482 -7.65 -1.21 -11.82
CA GLN A 482 -8.48 -0.27 -12.57
C GLN A 482 -8.77 -0.77 -14.00
N GLU A 483 -7.82 -1.46 -14.64
CA GLU A 483 -7.98 -2.06 -15.99
C GLU A 483 -8.96 -3.23 -16.03
N LEU A 484 -9.14 -3.94 -14.91
CA LEU A 484 -10.16 -4.98 -14.80
C LEU A 484 -11.60 -4.43 -14.91
N LYS A 485 -11.80 -3.11 -14.80
CA LYS A 485 -13.13 -2.46 -14.80
C LYS A 485 -13.48 -1.64 -16.06
N SER A 486 -12.55 -1.32 -16.97
CA SER A 486 -12.82 -0.42 -18.12
C SER A 486 -12.76 -1.10 -19.50
N LYS A 487 -13.84 -1.04 -20.29
CA LYS A 487 -13.91 -1.47 -21.72
C LYS A 487 -13.20 -0.50 -22.70
N THR A 488 -12.40 0.42 -22.21
CA THR A 488 -11.73 1.45 -23.02
C THR A 488 -10.31 1.63 -22.49
N TYR A 489 -9.34 1.29 -23.32
CA TYR A 489 -7.91 1.29 -23.03
C TYR A 489 -7.36 2.72 -23.12
N CYS A 490 -6.71 3.22 -22.06
CA CYS A 490 -5.75 4.33 -22.13
C CYS A 490 -4.85 4.35 -20.89
N ALA A 491 -3.55 4.23 -21.15
CA ALA A 491 -2.44 4.12 -20.19
C ALA A 491 -2.39 5.22 -19.12
N LYS A 492 -2.14 4.82 -17.85
CA LYS A 492 -1.49 5.57 -16.74
C LYS A 492 -1.91 5.03 -15.36
N MET A 493 -1.18 4.09 -14.76
CA MET A 493 -1.35 3.61 -13.37
C MET A 493 -0.18 2.71 -12.86
N ARG A 494 1.02 3.26 -12.66
CA ARG A 494 1.78 3.42 -11.39
C ARG A 494 2.78 4.53 -11.67
N GLY A 495 3.47 5.05 -10.65
CA GLY A 495 4.62 5.91 -10.91
C GLY A 495 5.55 5.18 -11.87
N LYS A 496 5.59 5.63 -13.14
CA LYS A 496 6.71 5.37 -14.02
C LYS A 496 7.89 5.96 -13.28
N TYR A 497 8.66 5.13 -12.57
CA TYR A 497 10.04 5.51 -12.39
C TYR A 497 10.65 5.38 -13.77
N SER A 498 10.86 6.55 -14.35
CA SER A 498 11.56 6.67 -15.61
C SER A 498 12.98 6.15 -15.41
N LYS A 499 13.65 5.86 -16.51
CA LYS A 499 15.10 5.70 -16.53
C LYS A 499 15.80 6.76 -15.66
N ASP A 500 15.29 8.00 -15.68
CA ASP A 500 15.83 9.17 -14.98
C ASP A 500 15.77 9.07 -13.44
N ASP A 501 14.84 8.29 -12.88
CA ASP A 501 14.70 8.15 -11.43
C ASP A 501 15.74 7.19 -10.84
N PHE A 502 15.98 6.06 -11.52
CA PHE A 502 17.12 5.17 -11.19
C PHE A 502 18.45 5.90 -11.36
N PHE A 503 18.59 6.68 -12.44
CA PHE A 503 19.74 7.55 -12.66
C PHE A 503 19.98 8.51 -11.49
N THR A 504 18.93 9.21 -11.07
CA THR A 504 19.01 10.20 -9.99
C THR A 504 19.41 9.53 -8.68
N PHE A 505 18.79 8.40 -8.34
CA PHE A 505 19.11 7.66 -7.12
C PHE A 505 20.56 7.16 -7.08
N LEU A 506 21.06 6.59 -8.18
CA LEU A 506 22.45 6.13 -8.27
C LEU A 506 23.44 7.30 -8.20
N LYS A 507 23.10 8.44 -8.80
CA LYS A 507 23.90 9.66 -8.72
C LYS A 507 23.95 10.19 -7.28
N ASP A 508 22.82 10.22 -6.59
CA ASP A 508 22.74 10.70 -5.21
C ASP A 508 23.56 9.81 -4.27
N ILE A 509 23.53 8.49 -4.45
CA ILE A 509 24.42 7.57 -3.71
C ILE A 509 25.89 7.84 -4.02
N GLY A 510 26.22 8.05 -5.29
CA GLY A 510 27.59 8.34 -5.73
C GLY A 510 28.16 9.67 -5.20
N LEU A 511 27.31 10.60 -4.73
CA LEU A 511 27.73 11.87 -4.13
C LEU A 511 28.11 11.75 -2.65
N ILE A 512 27.86 10.61 -2.00
CA ILE A 512 28.20 10.39 -0.60
C ILE A 512 29.70 10.19 -0.46
N SER A 513 30.37 11.03 0.34
CA SER A 513 31.84 11.08 0.46
C SER A 513 32.51 9.76 0.89
N ASN A 514 31.76 8.86 1.53
CA ASN A 514 32.25 7.58 2.04
C ASN A 514 31.87 6.39 1.15
N VAL A 515 31.29 6.64 -0.03
CA VAL A 515 30.92 5.61 -1.01
C VAL A 515 31.72 5.78 -2.27
N GLN A 516 32.24 4.66 -2.79
CA GLN A 516 32.71 4.57 -4.16
C GLN A 516 31.76 3.67 -4.95
N LEU A 517 31.18 4.20 -6.02
CA LEU A 517 30.22 3.49 -6.85
C LEU A 517 30.94 2.84 -8.04
N ILE A 518 30.69 1.55 -8.27
CA ILE A 518 31.07 0.84 -9.49
C ILE A 518 29.80 0.38 -10.19
N LEU A 519 29.56 0.89 -11.39
CA LEU A 519 28.46 0.47 -12.25
C LEU A 519 29.01 -0.37 -13.40
N THR A 520 28.25 -1.36 -13.86
CA THR A 520 28.55 -2.04 -15.13
C THR A 520 27.37 -1.99 -16.07
N SER A 521 27.64 -1.68 -17.33
CA SER A 521 26.64 -1.42 -18.37
C SER A 521 27.09 -1.92 -19.73
N ARG A 522 26.14 -2.07 -20.66
CA ARG A 522 26.39 -2.38 -22.06
C ARG A 522 26.77 -1.15 -22.87
N GLU A 523 26.10 -0.05 -22.59
CA GLU A 523 26.27 1.24 -23.25
C GLU A 523 26.61 2.31 -22.22
N THR A 524 27.26 3.38 -22.68
CA THR A 524 27.59 4.51 -21.82
C THR A 524 26.32 5.24 -21.40
N TYR A 525 26.13 5.40 -20.09
CA TYR A 525 25.09 6.25 -19.54
C TYR A 525 25.72 7.58 -19.07
N ASN A 526 25.01 8.70 -19.19
CA ASN A 526 25.52 10.04 -18.84
C ASN A 526 25.63 10.26 -17.31
N PHE A 527 26.37 9.42 -16.61
CA PHE A 527 26.69 9.61 -15.20
C PHE A 527 27.93 10.50 -15.03
N PRO A 528 27.99 11.35 -13.99
CA PRO A 528 29.18 12.14 -13.66
C PRO A 528 30.24 11.27 -12.95
N ILE A 529 30.56 10.10 -13.50
CA ILE A 529 31.53 9.13 -12.98
C ILE A 529 32.53 8.79 -14.08
N GLU A 530 33.71 8.27 -13.70
CA GLU A 530 34.77 7.99 -14.67
C GLU A 530 34.39 6.76 -15.50
N VAL A 531 34.21 6.94 -16.80
CA VAL A 531 33.83 5.86 -17.73
C VAL A 531 35.08 5.12 -18.16
N ILE A 532 35.07 3.81 -17.94
CA ILE A 532 36.13 2.87 -18.33
C ILE A 532 35.55 1.95 -19.40
N ASP A 533 35.94 2.21 -20.65
CA ASP A 533 35.56 1.36 -21.76
C ASP A 533 36.42 0.08 -21.77
N LEU A 534 35.76 -1.05 -21.57
CA LEU A 534 36.43 -2.34 -21.48
C LEU A 534 36.48 -2.99 -22.87
N GLY A 535 37.56 -2.69 -23.59
CA GLY A 535 37.84 -3.30 -24.89
C GLY A 535 38.08 -4.82 -24.86
N PRO A 536 38.15 -5.45 -26.03
CA PRO A 536 38.56 -6.86 -26.13
C PRO A 536 39.97 -7.05 -25.56
N LEU A 537 40.29 -8.27 -25.13
CA LEU A 537 41.65 -8.62 -24.72
C LEU A 537 42.61 -8.42 -25.89
N ASN A 538 43.82 -7.97 -25.59
CA ASN A 538 44.85 -7.89 -26.62
C ASN A 538 45.31 -9.30 -27.05
N ASP A 539 46.09 -9.38 -28.13
CA ASP A 539 46.47 -10.66 -28.72
C ASP A 539 47.30 -11.52 -27.76
N GLU A 540 48.16 -10.90 -26.95
CA GLU A 540 49.00 -11.60 -25.97
C GLU A 540 48.17 -12.16 -24.80
N GLU A 541 47.28 -11.35 -24.23
CA GLU A 541 46.36 -11.75 -23.16
C GLU A 541 45.39 -12.84 -23.62
N SER A 542 44.89 -12.72 -24.85
CA SER A 542 44.04 -13.73 -25.48
C SER A 542 44.79 -15.04 -25.67
N ALA A 543 46.06 -14.98 -26.13
CA ALA A 543 46.92 -16.16 -26.24
C ALA A 543 47.16 -16.83 -24.88
N VAL A 544 47.41 -16.06 -23.81
CA VAL A 544 47.57 -16.61 -22.46
C VAL A 544 46.33 -17.41 -22.02
N LEU A 545 45.13 -16.94 -22.36
CA LEU A 545 43.88 -17.64 -22.05
C LEU A 545 43.78 -19.01 -22.75
N PHE A 546 44.29 -19.10 -23.99
CA PHE A 546 44.39 -20.35 -24.73
C PHE A 546 45.43 -21.29 -24.10
N THR A 547 46.65 -20.81 -23.87
CA THR A 547 47.76 -21.60 -23.33
C THR A 547 47.51 -22.10 -21.90
N LYS A 548 46.85 -21.28 -21.06
CA LYS A 548 46.48 -21.66 -19.68
C LYS A 548 45.40 -22.74 -19.63
N SER A 549 44.58 -22.84 -20.67
CA SER A 549 43.47 -23.78 -20.76
C SER A 549 43.86 -25.10 -21.41
N ASP A 550 44.85 -25.08 -22.32
CA ASP A 550 45.49 -26.25 -22.94
C ASP A 550 46.92 -25.89 -23.39
N GLY A 551 47.93 -26.42 -22.69
CA GLY A 551 49.34 -26.13 -22.95
C GLY A 551 49.94 -26.85 -24.15
N ASN A 552 49.16 -27.68 -24.87
CA ASN A 552 49.61 -28.45 -26.02
C ASN A 552 49.23 -27.82 -27.39
N LEU A 553 48.63 -26.63 -27.38
CA LEU A 553 48.25 -25.90 -28.60
C LEU A 553 49.49 -25.27 -29.26
N ASP A 554 49.56 -25.36 -30.59
CA ASP A 554 50.65 -24.76 -31.39
C ASP A 554 50.53 -23.23 -31.44
N ASP A 555 51.66 -22.52 -31.42
CA ASP A 555 51.69 -21.05 -31.40
C ASP A 555 51.09 -20.43 -32.67
N SER A 556 51.16 -21.09 -33.83
CA SER A 556 50.53 -20.58 -35.06
C SER A 556 49.00 -20.70 -35.01
N LEU A 557 48.50 -21.80 -34.44
CA LEU A 557 47.08 -22.03 -34.22
C LEU A 557 46.50 -21.05 -33.19
N ILE A 558 47.23 -20.77 -32.11
CA ILE A 558 46.82 -19.77 -31.12
C ILE A 558 46.64 -18.39 -31.79
N LYS A 559 47.58 -17.98 -32.66
CA LYS A 559 47.47 -16.70 -33.38
C LYS A 559 46.22 -16.63 -34.28
N GLU A 560 45.89 -17.71 -34.99
CA GLU A 560 44.65 -17.75 -35.79
C GLU A 560 43.39 -17.70 -34.92
N LEU A 561 43.36 -18.45 -33.82
CA LEU A 561 42.21 -18.48 -32.91
C LEU A 561 41.98 -17.15 -32.19
N VAL A 562 43.05 -16.48 -31.79
CA VAL A 562 43.01 -15.12 -31.22
C VAL A 562 42.38 -14.15 -32.21
N LYS A 563 42.81 -14.21 -33.48
CA LYS A 563 42.26 -13.38 -34.57
C LYS A 563 40.77 -13.66 -34.80
N VAL A 564 40.35 -14.93 -34.79
CA VAL A 564 38.95 -15.32 -34.97
C VAL A 564 38.05 -14.89 -33.80
N CYS A 565 38.54 -15.01 -32.57
CA CYS A 565 37.76 -14.65 -31.39
C CYS A 565 37.68 -13.12 -31.15
N GLY A 566 38.51 -12.34 -31.84
CA GLY A 566 38.57 -10.88 -31.74
C GLY A 566 38.79 -10.39 -30.32
N GLY A 567 39.51 -11.17 -29.49
CA GLY A 567 39.81 -10.85 -28.09
C GLY A 567 38.62 -10.89 -27.13
N ILE A 568 37.44 -11.39 -27.51
CA ILE A 568 36.26 -11.41 -26.65
C ILE A 568 36.34 -12.60 -25.67
N PRO A 569 36.46 -12.38 -24.33
CA PRO A 569 36.66 -13.46 -23.37
C PRO A 569 35.58 -14.56 -23.41
N LEU A 570 34.30 -14.20 -23.53
CA LEU A 570 33.22 -15.18 -23.62
C LEU A 570 33.34 -16.05 -24.88
N ILE A 571 33.73 -15.47 -26.02
CA ILE A 571 33.97 -16.21 -27.27
C ILE A 571 35.19 -17.12 -27.11
N ILE A 572 36.29 -16.61 -26.56
CA ILE A 572 37.52 -17.39 -26.30
C ILE A 572 37.20 -18.60 -25.40
N CYS A 573 36.50 -18.39 -24.28
CA CYS A 573 36.09 -19.47 -23.37
C CYS A 573 35.13 -20.49 -24.03
N THR A 574 34.39 -20.05 -25.04
CA THR A 574 33.43 -20.85 -25.80
C THR A 574 34.13 -21.66 -26.91
N VAL A 575 35.12 -21.08 -27.59
CA VAL A 575 36.00 -21.76 -28.56
C VAL A 575 36.95 -22.75 -27.88
N LEU A 576 37.49 -22.40 -26.70
CA LEU A 576 38.27 -23.33 -25.89
C LEU A 576 37.49 -24.58 -25.47
N PHE A 577 36.19 -24.43 -25.23
CA PHE A 577 35.33 -25.57 -24.94
C PHE A 577 35.18 -26.50 -26.15
N ILE A 578 35.05 -25.95 -27.37
CA ILE A 578 35.06 -26.73 -28.61
C ILE A 578 36.39 -27.50 -28.73
N LEU A 579 37.52 -26.81 -28.55
CA LEU A 579 38.86 -27.38 -28.68
C LEU A 579 39.12 -28.53 -27.70
N LYS A 580 38.52 -28.51 -26.50
CA LYS A 580 38.66 -29.58 -25.51
C LYS A 580 37.94 -30.88 -25.88
N ARG A 581 37.02 -30.86 -26.84
CA ARG A 581 36.21 -32.02 -27.25
C ARG A 581 36.64 -32.64 -28.59
N GLU A 582 37.46 -31.95 -29.36
CA GLU A 582 38.01 -32.43 -30.63
C GLU A 582 39.54 -32.43 -30.55
N ASN A 583 40.22 -33.36 -31.23
CA ASN A 583 41.69 -33.33 -31.26
C ASN A 583 42.14 -32.01 -31.91
N PRO A 584 43.02 -31.20 -31.28
CA PRO A 584 43.42 -29.90 -31.82
C PRO A 584 43.91 -29.98 -33.26
N LYS A 585 44.63 -31.06 -33.63
CA LYS A 585 45.10 -31.29 -35.00
C LYS A 585 43.97 -31.62 -35.98
N GLU A 586 42.98 -32.39 -35.56
CA GLU A 586 41.81 -32.79 -36.36
C GLU A 586 40.80 -31.63 -36.49
N PHE A 587 40.64 -30.83 -35.44
CA PHE A 587 39.94 -29.55 -35.46
C PHE A 587 40.63 -28.55 -36.40
N THR A 588 41.96 -28.50 -36.40
CA THR A 588 42.77 -27.65 -37.28
C THR A 588 42.77 -28.16 -38.73
N GLU A 589 42.90 -29.46 -38.97
CA GLU A 589 42.79 -30.09 -40.30
C GLU A 589 41.39 -29.95 -40.90
N ARG A 590 40.34 -29.96 -40.06
CA ARG A 590 38.97 -29.63 -40.49
C ARG A 590 38.73 -28.14 -40.65
N LEU A 591 39.27 -27.28 -39.79
CA LEU A 591 39.35 -25.84 -40.04
C LEU A 591 40.06 -25.57 -41.38
N SER A 592 41.00 -26.42 -41.79
CA SER A 592 41.71 -26.32 -43.07
C SER A 592 40.97 -26.95 -44.26
N SER A 593 39.98 -27.83 -44.03
CA SER A 593 39.31 -28.62 -45.09
C SER A 593 37.80 -28.38 -45.23
N SER A 594 37.15 -27.71 -44.27
CA SER A 594 35.86 -27.06 -44.45
C SER A 594 36.05 -25.55 -44.33
N SER A 595 35.90 -24.86 -45.47
CA SER A 595 36.00 -23.41 -45.69
C SER A 595 36.27 -22.58 -44.41
N PRO A 596 37.54 -22.47 -43.98
CA PRO A 596 37.94 -21.55 -42.90
C PRO A 596 37.54 -20.12 -43.24
N SER A 597 37.49 -19.80 -44.53
CA SER A 597 36.90 -18.60 -45.08
C SER A 597 35.48 -18.35 -44.62
N ASP A 598 34.60 -19.34 -44.42
CA ASP A 598 33.22 -19.10 -44.01
C ASP A 598 33.09 -18.82 -42.52
N LEU A 599 33.78 -19.56 -41.63
CA LEU A 599 33.75 -19.27 -40.18
C LEU A 599 34.51 -17.98 -39.83
N VAL A 600 35.68 -17.77 -40.46
CA VAL A 600 36.45 -16.53 -40.31
C VAL A 600 35.67 -15.36 -40.90
N ARG A 601 34.95 -15.51 -42.02
CA ARG A 601 34.04 -14.48 -42.56
C ARG A 601 32.81 -14.27 -41.68
N GLU A 602 32.22 -15.32 -41.14
CA GLU A 602 31.03 -15.28 -40.26
C GLU A 602 31.34 -14.74 -38.88
N LEU A 603 32.58 -14.81 -38.39
CA LEU A 603 32.97 -14.23 -37.09
C LEU A 603 33.85 -12.99 -37.23
N ASN A 604 34.09 -12.53 -38.46
CA ASN A 604 34.96 -11.39 -38.73
C ASN A 604 34.40 -10.14 -38.02
N PRO A 605 35.19 -9.48 -37.15
CA PRO A 605 34.81 -8.20 -36.53
C PRO A 605 34.44 -7.09 -37.54
N GLU A 606 34.93 -7.15 -38.78
CA GLU A 606 34.61 -6.14 -39.81
C GLU A 606 33.17 -6.23 -40.34
N PHE A 607 32.51 -7.38 -40.20
CA PHE A 607 31.19 -7.64 -40.81
C PHE A 607 30.05 -7.86 -39.82
N MET A 608 30.34 -8.06 -38.51
CA MET A 608 29.33 -8.37 -37.50
C MET A 608 29.54 -7.62 -36.18
N ALA A 609 28.44 -7.10 -35.62
CA ALA A 609 28.45 -6.43 -34.32
C ALA A 609 28.81 -7.39 -33.18
N ASN A 610 29.27 -6.84 -32.06
CA ASN A 610 29.79 -7.60 -30.92
C ASN A 610 28.79 -8.62 -30.33
N GLU A 611 27.51 -8.26 -30.25
CA GLU A 611 26.46 -9.13 -29.71
C GLU A 611 26.10 -10.26 -30.70
N ASP A 612 25.97 -9.95 -31.99
CA ASP A 612 25.72 -10.95 -33.04
C ASP A 612 26.85 -11.98 -33.13
N ARG A 613 28.09 -11.56 -32.86
CA ARG A 613 29.24 -12.48 -32.79
C ARG A 613 29.12 -13.46 -31.63
N ILE A 614 28.64 -13.02 -30.46
CA ILE A 614 28.44 -13.89 -29.30
C ILE A 614 27.29 -14.85 -29.55
N ASP A 615 26.16 -14.37 -30.06
CA ASP A 615 25.02 -15.22 -30.41
C ASP A 615 25.40 -16.24 -31.49
N LYS A 616 26.20 -15.83 -32.49
CA LYS A 616 26.72 -16.74 -33.51
C LYS A 616 27.68 -17.79 -32.93
N CYS A 617 28.56 -17.39 -32.01
CA CYS A 617 29.45 -18.34 -31.32
C CYS A 617 28.68 -19.32 -30.42
N LEU A 618 27.66 -18.84 -29.71
CA LEU A 618 26.76 -19.68 -28.92
C LEU A 618 25.96 -20.62 -29.83
N GLU A 619 25.48 -20.15 -30.98
CA GLU A 619 24.79 -20.97 -32.00
C GLU A 619 25.70 -22.09 -32.50
N ILE A 620 26.95 -21.78 -32.86
CA ILE A 620 27.94 -22.76 -33.31
C ILE A 620 28.24 -23.78 -32.20
N CYS A 621 28.42 -23.32 -30.96
CA CYS A 621 28.68 -24.22 -29.83
C CYS A 621 27.49 -25.10 -29.52
N PHE A 622 26.29 -24.53 -29.54
CA PHE A 622 25.05 -25.25 -29.38
C PHE A 622 24.92 -26.34 -30.43
N LYS A 623 25.10 -26.02 -31.72
CA LYS A 623 25.05 -26.99 -32.84
C LYS A 623 26.09 -28.12 -32.72
N ARG A 624 27.22 -27.89 -32.05
CA ARG A 624 28.30 -28.87 -31.85
C ARG A 624 28.09 -29.79 -30.65
N LEU A 625 27.16 -29.48 -29.76
CA LEU A 625 26.78 -30.38 -28.68
C LEU A 625 25.99 -31.56 -29.24
N SER A 626 26.05 -32.71 -28.56
CA SER A 626 25.13 -33.82 -28.85
C SER A 626 23.67 -33.35 -28.70
N GLN A 627 22.74 -33.97 -29.42
CA GLN A 627 21.32 -33.63 -29.35
C GLN A 627 20.80 -33.64 -27.90
N GLU A 628 21.24 -34.59 -27.09
CA GLU A 628 20.88 -34.68 -25.66
C GLU A 628 21.45 -33.52 -24.83
N ASN A 629 22.69 -33.08 -25.08
CA ASN A 629 23.26 -31.92 -24.40
C ASN A 629 22.57 -30.61 -24.82
N GLN A 630 22.16 -30.49 -26.09
CA GLN A 630 21.38 -29.36 -26.59
C GLN A 630 20.04 -29.27 -25.84
N LYS A 631 19.28 -30.38 -25.79
CA LYS A 631 18.01 -30.47 -25.06
C LYS A 631 18.19 -30.10 -23.57
N ILE A 632 19.20 -30.65 -22.91
CA ILE A 632 19.46 -30.39 -21.48
C ILE A 632 19.77 -28.91 -21.22
N LEU A 633 20.56 -28.23 -22.08
CA LEU A 633 20.84 -26.80 -21.91
C LEU A 633 19.59 -25.93 -22.09
N VAL A 634 18.73 -26.28 -23.05
CA VAL A 634 17.44 -25.61 -23.25
C VAL A 634 16.51 -25.84 -22.05
N MET A 635 16.55 -27.02 -21.42
CA MET A 635 15.82 -27.26 -20.18
C MET A 635 16.40 -26.47 -19.01
N PHE A 636 17.74 -26.39 -18.86
CA PHE A 636 18.37 -25.56 -17.84
C PHE A 636 18.01 -24.09 -17.98
N SER A 637 17.76 -23.60 -19.19
CA SER A 637 17.38 -22.20 -19.39
C SER A 637 16.00 -21.85 -18.84
N THR A 638 15.15 -22.85 -18.54
CA THR A 638 13.87 -22.62 -17.85
C THR A 638 14.02 -22.29 -16.37
N PHE A 639 15.17 -22.57 -15.75
CA PHE A 639 15.38 -22.25 -14.34
C PHE A 639 15.77 -20.77 -14.18
N PRO A 640 15.02 -19.98 -13.39
CA PRO A 640 15.27 -18.55 -13.20
C PRO A 640 16.53 -18.28 -12.37
N TYR A 641 16.97 -19.24 -11.55
CA TYR A 641 18.10 -19.10 -10.63
C TYR A 641 18.90 -20.38 -10.53
N ARG A 642 19.69 -20.48 -9.46
CA ARG A 642 20.40 -21.68 -9.06
C ARG A 642 19.41 -22.82 -8.79
N PHE A 643 19.73 -24.01 -9.27
CA PHE A 643 18.94 -25.23 -9.05
C PHE A 643 19.85 -26.41 -8.71
N THR A 644 19.35 -27.39 -7.98
CA THR A 644 20.08 -28.63 -7.69
C THR A 644 19.84 -29.66 -8.78
N GLN A 645 20.69 -30.70 -8.80
CA GLN A 645 20.51 -31.83 -9.71
C GLN A 645 19.16 -32.53 -9.50
N GLU A 646 18.77 -32.70 -8.23
CA GLU A 646 17.51 -33.34 -7.83
C GLU A 646 16.31 -32.53 -8.30
N GLN A 647 16.34 -31.20 -8.14
CA GLN A 647 15.29 -30.31 -8.64
C GLN A 647 15.12 -30.45 -10.16
N PHE A 648 16.22 -30.41 -10.90
CA PHE A 648 16.18 -30.57 -12.35
C PHE A 648 15.57 -31.91 -12.77
N GLN A 649 16.06 -33.01 -12.18
CA GLN A 649 15.58 -34.35 -12.50
C GLN A 649 14.12 -34.53 -12.12
N THR A 650 13.66 -33.94 -11.01
CA THR A 650 12.25 -34.01 -10.59
C THR A 650 11.32 -33.30 -11.59
N VAL A 651 11.77 -32.19 -12.20
CA VAL A 651 10.99 -31.47 -13.21
C VAL A 651 11.00 -32.20 -14.56
N PHE A 652 12.16 -32.70 -15.00
CA PHE A 652 12.39 -33.18 -16.36
C PHE A 652 12.61 -34.70 -16.47
N GLU A 653 12.24 -35.49 -15.46
CA GLU A 653 12.57 -36.92 -15.32
C GLU A 653 12.31 -37.75 -16.59
N SER A 654 11.17 -37.54 -17.24
CA SER A 654 10.76 -38.26 -18.46
C SER A 654 11.54 -37.87 -19.72
N SER A 655 12.23 -36.73 -19.69
CA SER A 655 12.90 -36.11 -20.84
C SER A 655 14.42 -36.28 -20.82
N VAL A 656 14.94 -36.84 -19.73
CA VAL A 656 16.37 -37.00 -19.48
C VAL A 656 16.71 -38.49 -19.55
N GLY A 657 17.60 -38.89 -20.46
CA GLY A 657 18.02 -40.29 -20.62
C GLY A 657 18.84 -40.83 -19.44
N HIS A 658 19.04 -42.16 -19.39
CA HIS A 658 19.77 -42.86 -18.31
C HIS A 658 21.21 -42.34 -18.06
N ASP A 659 21.83 -41.67 -19.05
CA ASP A 659 23.21 -41.15 -18.97
C ASP A 659 23.30 -39.68 -18.53
N PHE A 660 22.32 -39.15 -17.78
CA PHE A 660 22.30 -37.74 -17.36
C PHE A 660 23.60 -37.27 -16.69
N GLN A 661 24.19 -38.10 -15.82
CA GLN A 661 25.41 -37.72 -15.10
C GLN A 661 26.59 -37.50 -16.05
N THR A 662 26.67 -38.29 -17.12
CA THR A 662 27.68 -38.15 -18.17
C THR A 662 27.49 -36.84 -18.91
N HIS A 663 26.26 -36.51 -19.31
CA HIS A 663 25.91 -35.24 -19.96
C HIS A 663 26.16 -34.04 -19.04
N LEU A 664 25.82 -34.15 -17.76
CA LEU A 664 26.04 -33.13 -16.76
C LEU A 664 27.53 -32.89 -16.49
N ASN A 665 28.35 -33.95 -16.42
CA ASN A 665 29.80 -33.82 -16.31
C ASN A 665 30.40 -33.17 -17.56
N CYS A 666 29.90 -33.55 -18.73
CA CYS A 666 30.22 -32.95 -20.03
C CYS A 666 29.89 -31.46 -20.09
N LEU A 667 28.77 -31.02 -19.50
CA LEU A 667 28.34 -29.62 -19.42
C LEU A 667 29.01 -28.85 -18.26
N LYS A 668 29.37 -29.50 -17.15
CA LYS A 668 30.20 -28.92 -16.07
C LYS A 668 31.58 -28.50 -16.58
N GLN A 669 32.10 -29.24 -17.55
CA GLN A 669 33.35 -28.90 -18.23
C GLN A 669 33.16 -27.81 -19.30
N SER A 670 31.91 -27.41 -19.59
CA SER A 670 31.58 -26.31 -20.49
C SER A 670 31.57 -24.98 -19.76
N SER A 671 32.03 -23.92 -20.42
CA SER A 671 31.93 -22.54 -19.94
C SER A 671 30.48 -22.01 -19.94
N LEU A 672 29.51 -22.80 -20.41
CA LEU A 672 28.10 -22.42 -20.55
C LEU A 672 27.30 -22.57 -19.26
N LEU A 673 27.70 -23.50 -18.38
CA LEU A 673 27.00 -23.85 -17.14
C LEU A 673 27.92 -23.63 -15.94
N HIS A 674 27.52 -22.75 -15.03
CA HIS A 674 28.24 -22.57 -13.77
C HIS A 674 27.78 -23.60 -12.75
N PHE A 675 28.74 -24.24 -12.07
CA PHE A 675 28.47 -25.17 -10.97
C PHE A 675 29.20 -24.71 -9.71
N ASP A 676 28.44 -24.39 -8.67
CA ASP A 676 28.95 -24.06 -7.35
C ASP A 676 29.16 -25.36 -6.55
N ARG A 677 30.43 -25.64 -6.23
CA ARG A 677 30.82 -26.86 -5.50
C ARG A 677 30.40 -26.83 -4.04
N LYS A 678 30.22 -25.67 -3.41
CA LYS A 678 29.85 -25.55 -1.99
C LYS A 678 28.37 -25.79 -1.77
N SER A 679 27.55 -25.19 -2.62
CA SER A 679 26.09 -25.33 -2.54
C SER A 679 25.54 -26.49 -3.37
N CYS A 680 26.38 -27.13 -4.20
CA CYS A 680 25.98 -28.16 -5.16
C CYS A 680 24.88 -27.69 -6.13
N GLN A 681 24.91 -26.41 -6.48
CA GLN A 681 23.92 -25.78 -7.36
C GLN A 681 24.48 -25.44 -8.73
N TYR A 682 23.61 -25.53 -9.74
CA TYR A 682 23.88 -25.16 -11.11
C TYR A 682 23.22 -23.82 -11.44
N SER A 683 23.84 -23.01 -12.29
CA SER A 683 23.22 -21.81 -12.83
C SER A 683 23.72 -21.49 -14.23
N LEU A 684 22.84 -20.97 -15.07
CA LEU A 684 23.23 -20.37 -16.34
C LEU A 684 23.46 -18.87 -16.17
N HIS A 685 24.42 -18.34 -16.92
CA HIS A 685 24.55 -16.90 -17.09
C HIS A 685 23.28 -16.36 -17.79
N PRO A 686 22.72 -15.19 -17.41
CA PRO A 686 21.47 -14.68 -18.00
C PRO A 686 21.51 -14.53 -19.50
N PHE A 687 22.62 -14.05 -20.03
CA PHE A 687 22.78 -13.89 -21.48
C PHE A 687 22.65 -15.25 -22.19
N ILE A 688 23.33 -16.27 -21.66
CA ILE A 688 23.28 -17.64 -22.19
C ILE A 688 21.88 -18.23 -22.02
N ARG A 689 21.24 -17.97 -20.88
CA ARG A 689 19.86 -18.38 -20.62
C ARG A 689 18.89 -17.75 -21.62
N ASN A 690 19.00 -16.44 -21.85
CA ASN A 690 18.15 -15.70 -22.77
C ASN A 690 18.37 -16.19 -24.20
N PHE A 691 19.61 -16.41 -24.63
CA PHE A 691 19.91 -17.03 -25.91
C PHE A 691 19.23 -18.40 -26.06
N PHE A 692 19.35 -19.29 -25.07
CA PHE A 692 18.69 -20.59 -25.10
C PHE A 692 17.17 -20.54 -24.95
N SER A 693 16.60 -19.43 -24.43
CA SER A 693 15.15 -19.24 -24.38
C SER A 693 14.52 -19.00 -25.75
N LEU A 694 15.34 -18.61 -26.74
CA LEU A 694 14.92 -18.42 -28.14
C LEU A 694 14.95 -19.74 -28.95
N MET A 695 15.42 -20.84 -28.36
CA MET A 695 15.54 -22.13 -29.05
C MET A 695 14.17 -22.80 -29.21
N PRO A 696 13.92 -23.53 -30.32
CA PRO A 696 12.60 -24.13 -30.60
C PRO A 696 12.05 -25.01 -29.47
N ASP A 697 12.92 -25.82 -28.84
CA ASP A 697 12.55 -26.76 -27.78
C ASP A 697 12.24 -26.09 -26.42
N HIS A 698 12.52 -24.79 -26.29
CA HIS A 698 12.33 -24.07 -25.02
C HIS A 698 10.86 -24.00 -24.63
N ASN A 699 9.95 -23.90 -25.60
CA ASN A 699 8.51 -23.80 -25.34
C ASN A 699 7.94 -25.08 -24.71
N GLU A 700 8.43 -26.25 -25.15
CA GLU A 700 8.04 -27.53 -24.53
C GLU A 700 8.65 -27.64 -23.13
N ALA A 701 9.93 -27.28 -22.96
CA ALA A 701 10.57 -27.30 -21.65
C ALA A 701 9.86 -26.37 -20.64
N LYS A 702 9.47 -25.18 -21.10
CA LYS A 702 8.66 -24.21 -20.33
C LYS A 702 7.31 -24.80 -19.96
N SER A 703 6.66 -25.51 -20.87
CA SER A 703 5.38 -26.18 -20.61
C SER A 703 5.50 -27.30 -19.56
N VAL A 704 6.59 -28.08 -19.59
CA VAL A 704 6.90 -29.09 -18.57
C VAL A 704 7.14 -28.43 -17.20
N PHE A 705 7.93 -27.36 -17.16
CA PHE A 705 8.20 -26.58 -15.95
C PHE A 705 6.90 -26.05 -15.32
N LEU A 706 6.01 -25.45 -16.12
CA LEU A 706 4.73 -24.93 -15.66
C LEU A 706 3.81 -26.01 -15.08
N ARG A 707 3.71 -27.16 -15.76
CA ARG A 707 2.94 -28.32 -15.26
C ARG A 707 3.49 -28.77 -13.91
N HIS A 708 4.80 -28.97 -13.82
CA HIS A 708 5.45 -29.42 -12.59
C HIS A 708 5.17 -28.49 -11.41
N TYR A 709 5.47 -27.19 -11.53
CA TYR A 709 5.37 -26.28 -10.38
C TYR A 709 3.92 -25.91 -10.01
N SER A 710 3.00 -25.93 -10.97
CA SER A 710 1.57 -25.77 -10.66
C SER A 710 1.00 -26.99 -9.92
N ASP A 711 1.40 -28.21 -10.31
CA ASP A 711 1.03 -29.44 -9.61
C ASP A 711 1.71 -29.55 -8.25
N LEU A 712 2.98 -29.15 -8.14
CA LEU A 712 3.71 -29.08 -6.88
C LEU A 712 3.01 -28.15 -5.90
N ALA A 713 2.58 -26.95 -6.32
CA ALA A 713 1.84 -26.03 -5.45
C ALA A 713 0.55 -26.67 -4.90
N VAL A 714 -0.19 -27.44 -5.71
CA VAL A 714 -1.38 -28.19 -5.27
C VAL A 714 -1.01 -29.31 -4.30
N SER A 715 0.07 -30.04 -4.56
CA SER A 715 0.58 -31.11 -3.71
C SER A 715 1.01 -30.57 -2.34
N LEU A 716 1.79 -29.48 -2.32
CA LEU A 716 2.20 -28.77 -1.11
C LEU A 716 1.00 -28.24 -0.34
N CYS A 717 -0.01 -27.66 -1.00
CA CYS A 717 -1.26 -27.26 -0.35
C CYS A 717 -1.98 -28.45 0.29
N ARG A 718 -2.05 -29.62 -0.38
CA ARG A 718 -2.66 -30.83 0.20
C ARG A 718 -1.89 -31.32 1.43
N LYS A 719 -0.56 -31.29 1.36
CA LYS A 719 0.34 -31.67 2.46
C LYS A 719 0.25 -30.68 3.63
N PHE A 720 0.17 -29.40 3.34
CA PHE A 720 -0.09 -28.34 4.31
C PHE A 720 -1.42 -28.56 5.04
N MET A 721 -2.49 -28.90 4.31
CA MET A 721 -3.82 -29.25 4.87
C MET A 721 -3.87 -30.64 5.54
N SER A 722 -2.75 -31.09 6.12
CA SER A 722 -2.57 -32.35 6.82
C SER A 722 -1.79 -32.14 8.12
N LYS A 723 -1.44 -33.24 8.82
CA LYS A 723 -0.58 -33.18 10.01
C LYS A 723 0.90 -32.90 9.70
N ASP A 724 1.29 -32.93 8.44
CA ASP A 724 2.68 -32.73 7.99
C ASP A 724 2.89 -31.35 7.34
N SER A 725 2.37 -30.30 8.00
CA SER A 725 2.44 -28.92 7.49
C SER A 725 3.88 -28.39 7.46
N LYS A 726 4.71 -28.79 8.43
CA LYS A 726 6.12 -28.38 8.51
C LYS A 726 6.92 -28.78 7.27
N CYS A 727 6.80 -30.04 6.82
CA CYS A 727 7.53 -30.46 5.62
C CYS A 727 7.01 -29.76 4.35
N ALA A 728 5.72 -29.43 4.27
CA ALA A 728 5.18 -28.64 3.16
C ALA A 728 5.78 -27.21 3.13
N ILE A 729 5.93 -26.59 4.31
CA ILE A 729 6.53 -25.25 4.46
C ILE A 729 8.02 -25.28 4.07
N GLU A 730 8.79 -26.25 4.55
CA GLU A 730 10.22 -26.40 4.24
C GLU A 730 10.44 -26.67 2.74
N HIS A 731 9.63 -27.53 2.13
CA HIS A 731 9.71 -27.81 0.70
C HIS A 731 9.31 -26.58 -0.13
N TYR A 732 8.26 -25.84 0.25
CA TYR A 732 7.94 -24.58 -0.42
C TYR A 732 9.09 -23.58 -0.37
N ARG A 733 9.79 -23.46 0.76
CA ARG A 733 10.95 -22.54 0.87
C ARG A 733 12.08 -22.90 -0.08
N ALA A 734 12.32 -24.20 -0.30
CA ALA A 734 13.32 -24.67 -1.25
C ALA A 734 12.94 -24.36 -2.71
N GLU A 735 11.65 -24.33 -3.03
CA GLU A 735 11.12 -24.16 -4.39
C GLU A 735 10.48 -22.79 -4.66
N LYS A 736 10.57 -21.86 -3.70
CA LYS A 736 9.84 -20.59 -3.71
C LYS A 736 9.98 -19.87 -5.03
N GLU A 737 11.23 -19.67 -5.48
CA GLU A 737 11.52 -18.89 -6.68
C GLU A 737 11.04 -19.56 -7.96
N ASN A 738 11.06 -20.89 -8.03
CA ASN A 738 10.59 -21.62 -9.20
C ASN A 738 9.05 -21.60 -9.29
N ILE A 739 8.36 -21.73 -8.15
CA ILE A 739 6.90 -21.54 -8.08
C ILE A 739 6.52 -20.12 -8.47
N ARG A 740 7.26 -19.13 -7.98
CA ARG A 740 7.06 -17.70 -8.29
C ARG A 740 7.19 -17.43 -9.79
N GLU A 741 8.23 -17.95 -10.43
CA GLU A 741 8.46 -17.81 -11.87
C GLU A 741 7.36 -18.49 -12.69
N ALA A 742 6.95 -19.71 -12.31
CA ALA A 742 5.86 -20.41 -12.98
C ALA A 742 4.54 -19.63 -12.93
N MET A 743 4.25 -19.00 -11.79
CA MET A 743 3.09 -18.10 -11.65
C MET A 743 3.24 -16.86 -12.52
N ALA A 744 4.42 -16.24 -12.58
CA ALA A 744 4.68 -15.07 -13.41
C ALA A 744 4.46 -15.36 -14.89
N TRP A 745 5.04 -16.45 -15.42
CA TRP A 745 4.84 -16.86 -16.82
C TRP A 745 3.38 -17.17 -17.18
N CYS A 746 2.59 -17.67 -16.23
CA CYS A 746 1.15 -17.84 -16.46
C CYS A 746 0.41 -16.50 -16.61
N GLY A 747 0.89 -15.45 -15.93
CA GLY A 747 0.33 -14.10 -15.97
C GLY A 747 0.85 -13.22 -17.12
N ASP A 748 2.11 -13.38 -17.49
CA ASP A 748 2.83 -12.49 -18.42
C ASP A 748 2.54 -12.78 -19.91
N GLU A 749 2.96 -11.87 -20.79
CA GLU A 749 2.84 -12.01 -22.25
C GLU A 749 3.77 -13.10 -22.78
N HIS A 750 3.17 -14.24 -23.09
CA HIS A 750 3.85 -15.41 -23.64
C HIS A 750 2.94 -16.03 -24.71
N PRO A 751 2.86 -15.44 -25.92
CA PRO A 751 1.98 -15.90 -26.99
C PRO A 751 2.28 -17.34 -27.44
N GLU A 752 3.48 -17.83 -27.16
CA GLU A 752 3.93 -19.19 -27.42
C GLU A 752 3.30 -20.24 -26.49
N LEU A 753 2.80 -19.84 -25.31
CA LEU A 753 2.19 -20.76 -24.36
C LEU A 753 0.73 -21.07 -24.73
N GLU A 754 0.40 -22.35 -24.82
CA GLU A 754 -0.95 -22.82 -25.08
C GLU A 754 -1.94 -22.30 -24.01
N GLN A 755 -3.04 -21.69 -24.45
CA GLN A 755 -4.07 -21.14 -23.58
C GLN A 755 -4.65 -22.19 -22.62
N SER A 756 -4.86 -23.43 -23.09
CA SER A 756 -5.43 -24.51 -22.28
C SER A 756 -4.50 -24.93 -21.13
N LEU A 757 -3.17 -24.92 -21.37
CA LEU A 757 -2.17 -25.19 -20.34
C LEU A 757 -2.15 -24.07 -19.31
N ARG A 758 -2.17 -22.81 -19.78
CA ARG A 758 -2.19 -21.62 -18.92
C ARG A 758 -3.38 -21.65 -17.96
N GLU A 759 -4.58 -21.89 -18.47
CA GLU A 759 -5.81 -21.98 -17.65
C GLU A 759 -5.74 -23.12 -16.63
N LYS A 760 -5.20 -24.30 -17.01
CA LYS A 760 -4.96 -25.41 -16.07
C LYS A 760 -4.02 -25.03 -14.94
N CYS A 761 -2.90 -24.38 -15.27
CA CYS A 761 -1.91 -23.94 -14.28
C CYS A 761 -2.50 -22.87 -13.35
N ILE A 762 -3.22 -21.88 -13.89
CA ILE A 762 -3.89 -20.84 -13.09
C ILE A 762 -4.93 -21.46 -12.16
N ASN A 763 -5.71 -22.43 -12.62
CA ASN A 763 -6.65 -23.17 -11.77
C ASN A 763 -5.92 -23.96 -10.66
N ALA A 764 -4.76 -24.55 -10.95
CA ALA A 764 -3.94 -25.23 -9.95
C ALA A 764 -3.42 -24.25 -8.87
N PHE A 765 -2.88 -23.09 -9.27
CA PHE A 765 -2.47 -22.05 -8.31
C PHE A 765 -3.64 -21.52 -7.47
N ASN A 766 -4.83 -21.34 -8.06
CA ASN A 766 -6.04 -21.00 -7.32
C ASN A 766 -6.42 -22.09 -6.29
N LYS A 767 -6.32 -23.38 -6.64
CA LYS A 767 -6.54 -24.48 -5.67
C LYS A 767 -5.54 -24.47 -4.51
N ALA A 768 -4.34 -23.91 -4.73
CA ALA A 768 -3.27 -23.73 -3.74
C ALA A 768 -3.30 -22.36 -3.04
N ALA A 769 -4.22 -21.46 -3.39
CA ALA A 769 -4.18 -20.05 -2.98
C ALA A 769 -4.19 -19.84 -1.45
N VAL A 770 -4.90 -20.65 -0.68
CA VAL A 770 -4.89 -20.55 0.80
C VAL A 770 -3.50 -20.83 1.38
N PHE A 771 -2.79 -21.80 0.82
CA PHE A 771 -1.42 -22.12 1.21
C PHE A 771 -0.45 -21.03 0.74
N LEU A 772 -0.54 -20.62 -0.53
CA LEU A 772 0.30 -19.57 -1.10
C LEU A 772 0.12 -18.23 -0.37
N ALA A 773 -1.12 -17.85 -0.02
CA ALA A 773 -1.40 -16.64 0.75
C ALA A 773 -0.80 -16.67 2.16
N LYS A 774 -0.59 -17.87 2.73
CA LYS A 774 0.07 -18.05 4.02
C LYS A 774 1.59 -17.97 3.90
N MET A 775 2.15 -18.40 2.78
CA MET A 775 3.59 -18.57 2.61
C MET A 775 4.29 -17.42 1.89
N MET A 776 3.57 -16.71 1.03
CA MET A 776 4.09 -15.59 0.24
C MET A 776 3.96 -14.29 1.02
N LYS A 777 4.89 -13.36 0.75
CA LYS A 777 4.74 -11.97 1.16
C LYS A 777 3.46 -11.39 0.57
N ARG A 778 2.84 -10.45 1.29
CA ARG A 778 1.54 -9.86 0.91
C ARG A 778 1.59 -9.28 -0.51
N GLN A 779 2.58 -8.44 -0.77
CA GLN A 779 2.71 -7.75 -2.05
C GLN A 779 3.00 -8.73 -3.19
N GLU A 780 3.81 -9.75 -2.91
CA GLU A 780 4.15 -10.82 -3.86
C GLU A 780 2.90 -11.60 -4.30
N PHE A 781 2.08 -12.03 -3.34
CA PHE A 781 0.83 -12.73 -3.61
C PHE A 781 -0.16 -11.86 -4.41
N GLU A 782 -0.40 -10.62 -3.94
CA GLU A 782 -1.31 -9.69 -4.61
C GLU A 782 -0.86 -9.43 -6.06
N SER A 783 0.44 -9.18 -6.29
CA SER A 783 1.03 -8.96 -7.61
C SER A 783 0.76 -10.12 -8.57
N LEU A 784 1.13 -11.34 -8.18
CA LEU A 784 1.02 -12.50 -9.05
C LEU A 784 -0.44 -12.86 -9.33
N PHE A 785 -1.30 -12.90 -8.30
CA PHE A 785 -2.71 -13.24 -8.50
C PHE A 785 -3.47 -12.19 -9.32
N CYS A 786 -3.08 -10.91 -9.25
CA CYS A 786 -3.61 -9.91 -10.17
C CYS A 786 -3.24 -10.26 -11.62
N LYS A 787 -1.97 -10.57 -11.91
CA LYS A 787 -1.53 -10.98 -13.26
C LYS A 787 -2.33 -12.19 -13.77
N LEU A 788 -2.53 -13.19 -12.91
CA LEU A 788 -3.37 -14.35 -13.25
C LEU A 788 -4.83 -13.96 -13.53
N ALA A 789 -5.41 -13.07 -12.71
CA ALA A 789 -6.77 -12.58 -12.91
C ALA A 789 -6.94 -11.86 -14.25
N HIS A 790 -5.99 -10.99 -14.60
CA HIS A 790 -6.00 -10.25 -15.86
C HIS A 790 -5.97 -11.19 -17.08
N ARG A 791 -5.16 -12.27 -17.02
CA ARG A 791 -5.11 -13.27 -18.10
C ARG A 791 -6.40 -14.04 -18.27
N CYS A 792 -7.15 -14.25 -17.19
CA CYS A 792 -8.40 -14.99 -17.20
C CYS A 792 -9.63 -14.09 -17.29
N ARG A 793 -9.51 -12.79 -17.62
CA ARG A 793 -10.64 -11.83 -17.62
C ARG A 793 -11.84 -12.22 -18.49
N TYR A 794 -11.64 -13.11 -19.46
CA TYR A 794 -12.70 -13.65 -20.32
C TYR A 794 -13.24 -15.01 -19.84
N ASP A 795 -12.51 -15.72 -18.97
CA ASP A 795 -12.96 -16.91 -18.25
C ASP A 795 -13.52 -16.48 -16.88
N MET A 796 -14.81 -16.09 -16.89
CA MET A 796 -15.48 -15.51 -15.72
C MET A 796 -15.42 -16.40 -14.45
N PRO A 797 -15.60 -17.74 -14.51
CA PRO A 797 -15.38 -18.63 -13.36
C PRO A 797 -13.98 -18.52 -12.76
N LEU A 798 -12.94 -18.57 -13.59
CA LEU A 798 -11.56 -18.54 -13.13
C LEU A 798 -11.17 -17.14 -12.63
N TYR A 799 -11.63 -16.10 -13.33
CA TYR A 799 -11.47 -14.71 -12.95
C TYR A 799 -12.07 -14.40 -11.56
N SER A 800 -13.33 -14.76 -11.33
CA SER A 800 -13.98 -14.56 -10.02
C SER A 800 -13.30 -15.35 -8.89
N THR A 801 -12.67 -16.49 -9.21
CA THR A 801 -11.87 -17.26 -8.26
C THR A 801 -10.59 -16.51 -7.88
N CYS A 802 -9.87 -15.94 -8.86
CA CYS A 802 -8.71 -15.10 -8.59
C CYS A 802 -9.09 -13.89 -7.71
N LEU A 803 -10.17 -13.16 -8.05
CA LEU A 803 -10.67 -12.04 -7.25
C LEU A 803 -10.99 -12.44 -5.80
N THR A 804 -11.64 -13.59 -5.62
CA THR A 804 -11.93 -14.16 -4.29
C THR A 804 -10.66 -14.35 -3.47
N HIS A 805 -9.59 -14.87 -4.08
CA HIS A 805 -8.34 -15.15 -3.38
C HIS A 805 -7.51 -13.90 -3.12
N ILE A 806 -7.54 -12.89 -4.01
CA ILE A 806 -6.92 -11.58 -3.75
C ILE A 806 -7.63 -10.90 -2.57
N GLY A 807 -8.96 -10.81 -2.60
CA GLY A 807 -9.74 -10.22 -1.50
C GLY A 807 -9.54 -10.96 -0.18
N MET A 808 -9.50 -12.29 -0.21
CA MET A 808 -9.17 -13.12 0.95
C MET A 808 -7.76 -12.82 1.49
N ASN A 809 -6.74 -12.72 0.63
CA ASN A 809 -5.38 -12.41 1.06
C ASN A 809 -5.34 -11.05 1.76
N ILE A 810 -5.95 -10.00 1.18
CA ILE A 810 -6.00 -8.66 1.78
C ILE A 810 -6.61 -8.69 3.18
N VAL A 811 -7.67 -9.47 3.39
CA VAL A 811 -8.29 -9.62 4.73
C VAL A 811 -7.34 -10.29 5.72
N LEU A 812 -6.62 -11.32 5.29
CA LEU A 812 -5.74 -12.12 6.14
C LEU A 812 -4.39 -11.46 6.44
N SER A 813 -3.87 -10.68 5.48
CA SER A 813 -2.56 -10.04 5.54
C SER A 813 -2.60 -8.61 6.08
N CYS A 814 -3.79 -8.07 6.36
CA CYS A 814 -3.90 -6.79 7.02
C CYS A 814 -3.57 -6.92 8.51
N THR A 815 -2.62 -6.12 8.95
CA THR A 815 -2.07 -6.19 10.30
C THR A 815 -2.32 -4.97 11.16
N CYS A 816 -2.96 -3.94 10.60
CA CYS A 816 -3.48 -2.79 11.34
C CYS A 816 -4.35 -3.26 12.52
N THR A 817 -4.05 -2.79 13.72
CA THR A 817 -4.73 -3.18 14.97
C THR A 817 -5.80 -2.17 15.36
N PRO A 818 -6.90 -2.59 16.03
CA PRO A 818 -7.26 -3.95 16.44
C PRO A 818 -8.01 -4.78 15.36
N PHE A 819 -8.29 -4.20 14.19
CA PHE A 819 -9.01 -4.85 13.10
C PHE A 819 -8.50 -4.36 11.74
N ILE A 820 -8.81 -5.09 10.67
CA ILE A 820 -8.57 -4.66 9.28
C ILE A 820 -8.87 -3.17 9.10
N CYS A 821 -7.90 -2.41 8.57
CA CYS A 821 -8.03 -0.97 8.37
C CYS A 821 -9.00 -0.65 7.24
N SER A 822 -9.53 0.58 7.23
CA SER A 822 -10.52 1.04 6.24
C SER A 822 -10.06 0.83 4.79
N ARG A 823 -8.79 1.14 4.49
CA ARG A 823 -8.20 0.92 3.17
C ARG A 823 -8.22 -0.54 2.73
N ALA A 824 -7.75 -1.44 3.59
CA ALA A 824 -7.72 -2.87 3.29
C ALA A 824 -9.14 -3.45 3.20
N LEU A 825 -10.04 -3.00 4.08
CA LEU A 825 -11.45 -3.36 4.08
C LEU A 825 -12.14 -2.98 2.77
N TYR A 826 -11.98 -1.74 2.32
CA TYR A 826 -12.55 -1.25 1.07
C TYR A 826 -12.09 -2.08 -0.13
N ARG A 827 -10.77 -2.28 -0.27
CA ARG A 827 -10.18 -3.07 -1.37
C ARG A 827 -10.68 -4.51 -1.35
N ALA A 828 -10.60 -5.18 -0.20
CA ALA A 828 -11.03 -6.56 -0.07
C ALA A 828 -12.52 -6.73 -0.39
N LYS A 829 -13.36 -5.88 0.19
CA LYS A 829 -14.80 -5.90 -0.03
C LYS A 829 -15.13 -5.67 -1.50
N SER A 830 -14.54 -4.67 -2.16
CA SER A 830 -14.81 -4.42 -3.58
C SER A 830 -14.54 -5.66 -4.43
N LEU A 831 -13.40 -6.33 -4.24
CA LEU A 831 -13.05 -7.53 -5.01
C LEU A 831 -13.97 -8.71 -4.71
N LEU A 832 -14.34 -8.88 -3.43
CA LEU A 832 -15.21 -9.96 -2.99
C LEU A 832 -16.66 -9.73 -3.45
N SER A 833 -17.12 -8.49 -3.51
CA SER A 833 -18.42 -8.12 -4.11
C SER A 833 -18.42 -8.43 -5.60
N ASP A 834 -17.41 -7.95 -6.35
CA ASP A 834 -17.28 -8.22 -7.80
C ASP A 834 -17.24 -9.75 -8.06
N ALA A 835 -16.50 -10.49 -7.24
CA ALA A 835 -16.46 -11.96 -7.32
C ALA A 835 -17.80 -12.61 -6.98
N ASN A 836 -18.49 -12.12 -5.95
CA ASN A 836 -19.79 -12.64 -5.52
C ASN A 836 -20.85 -12.43 -6.60
N ASP A 837 -20.86 -11.28 -7.27
CA ASP A 837 -21.84 -10.93 -8.29
C ASP A 837 -21.71 -11.89 -9.49
N ILE A 838 -20.48 -12.04 -10.01
CA ILE A 838 -20.16 -13.01 -11.08
C ILE A 838 -20.58 -14.43 -10.67
N GLN A 839 -20.33 -14.82 -9.42
CA GLN A 839 -20.64 -16.15 -8.93
C GLN A 839 -22.13 -16.37 -8.65
N SER A 840 -22.92 -15.30 -8.47
CA SER A 840 -24.34 -15.39 -8.14
C SER A 840 -25.23 -15.62 -9.36
N GLU A 841 -24.80 -15.15 -10.52
CA GLU A 841 -25.51 -15.28 -11.80
C GLU A 841 -25.27 -16.65 -12.49
N ARG A 842 -24.49 -17.54 -11.86
CA ARG A 842 -23.93 -18.73 -12.49
C ARG A 842 -24.23 -20.02 -11.72
N ASN A 843 -24.51 -21.08 -12.47
CA ASN A 843 -24.81 -22.42 -11.93
C ASN A 843 -23.60 -23.36 -11.90
N ASP A 844 -22.49 -23.02 -12.56
CA ASP A 844 -21.26 -23.82 -12.69
C ASP A 844 -20.18 -23.51 -11.65
N VAL A 845 -20.50 -22.65 -10.67
CA VAL A 845 -19.52 -22.18 -9.68
C VAL A 845 -19.15 -23.26 -8.69
N ASN A 846 -17.85 -23.40 -8.42
CA ASN A 846 -17.37 -24.28 -7.37
C ASN A 846 -17.85 -23.78 -5.99
N ASN A 847 -18.72 -24.57 -5.34
CA ASN A 847 -19.26 -24.28 -4.00
C ASN A 847 -18.17 -23.99 -2.95
N SER A 848 -16.95 -24.52 -3.11
CA SER A 848 -15.83 -24.20 -2.20
C SER A 848 -15.36 -22.75 -2.35
N ASN A 849 -15.30 -22.23 -3.58
CA ASN A 849 -14.86 -20.85 -3.85
C ASN A 849 -15.98 -19.88 -3.50
N ARG A 850 -17.23 -20.22 -3.83
CA ARG A 850 -18.44 -19.50 -3.42
C ARG A 850 -18.49 -19.30 -1.91
N ALA A 851 -18.29 -20.38 -1.15
CA ALA A 851 -18.26 -20.31 0.31
C ALA A 851 -17.09 -19.48 0.84
N GLN A 852 -15.92 -19.54 0.21
CA GLN A 852 -14.77 -18.71 0.61
C GLN A 852 -15.06 -17.22 0.41
N CYS A 853 -15.61 -16.86 -0.75
CA CYS A 853 -15.99 -15.49 -1.10
C CYS A 853 -17.02 -14.95 -0.10
N LEU A 854 -18.12 -15.67 0.11
CA LEU A 854 -19.18 -15.29 1.05
C LEU A 854 -18.68 -15.16 2.49
N SER A 855 -17.78 -16.06 2.94
CA SER A 855 -17.21 -16.01 4.29
C SER A 855 -16.42 -14.71 4.52
N LYS A 856 -15.53 -14.36 3.58
CA LYS A 856 -14.71 -13.15 3.68
C LYS A 856 -15.52 -11.88 3.44
N LEU A 857 -16.47 -11.90 2.50
CA LEU A 857 -17.37 -10.78 2.25
C LEU A 857 -18.24 -10.50 3.47
N GLY A 858 -18.79 -11.54 4.09
CA GLY A 858 -19.59 -11.43 5.29
C GLY A 858 -18.83 -10.78 6.45
N PHE A 859 -17.58 -11.22 6.69
CA PHE A 859 -16.69 -10.56 7.66
C PHE A 859 -16.46 -9.08 7.33
N CYS A 860 -16.20 -8.74 6.07
CA CYS A 860 -16.05 -7.35 5.64
C CYS A 860 -17.32 -6.51 5.90
N CYS A 861 -18.50 -7.04 5.59
CA CYS A 861 -19.77 -6.34 5.84
C CYS A 861 -20.01 -6.10 7.35
N VAL A 862 -19.74 -7.09 8.21
CA VAL A 862 -19.83 -6.90 9.67
C VAL A 862 -18.85 -5.82 10.15
N ARG A 863 -17.61 -5.83 9.65
CA ARG A 863 -16.58 -4.85 10.01
C ARG A 863 -16.90 -3.43 9.57
N GLU A 864 -17.62 -3.27 8.46
CA GLU A 864 -18.10 -1.99 7.95
C GLU A 864 -19.33 -1.47 8.70
N GLY A 865 -20.02 -2.32 9.47
CA GLY A 865 -21.24 -1.98 10.21
C GLY A 865 -22.53 -2.46 9.55
N ARG A 866 -22.47 -3.12 8.38
CA ARG A 866 -23.63 -3.83 7.79
C ARG A 866 -23.74 -5.24 8.38
N VAL A 867 -24.12 -5.27 9.66
CA VAL A 867 -24.07 -6.47 10.51
C VAL A 867 -24.99 -7.57 9.99
N GLU A 868 -26.28 -7.26 9.75
CA GLU A 868 -27.26 -8.25 9.28
C GLU A 868 -26.88 -8.88 7.93
N GLU A 869 -26.51 -8.04 6.95
CA GLU A 869 -26.04 -8.49 5.65
C GLU A 869 -24.80 -9.39 5.78
N GLY A 870 -23.86 -9.00 6.64
CA GLY A 870 -22.64 -9.76 6.91
C GLY A 870 -22.92 -11.15 7.47
N TYR A 871 -23.82 -11.27 8.45
CA TYR A 871 -24.23 -12.56 9.01
C TYR A 871 -25.01 -13.42 8.00
N VAL A 872 -25.85 -12.81 7.15
CA VAL A 872 -26.52 -13.54 6.04
C VAL A 872 -25.49 -14.19 5.09
N HIS A 873 -24.41 -13.47 4.74
CA HIS A 873 -23.34 -14.04 3.91
C HIS A 873 -22.58 -15.17 4.64
N LEU A 874 -22.25 -14.98 5.92
CA LEU A 874 -21.58 -15.99 6.74
C LEU A 874 -22.43 -17.26 6.89
N GLU A 875 -23.74 -17.13 7.12
CA GLU A 875 -24.66 -18.28 7.22
C GLU A 875 -24.74 -19.07 5.91
N LYS A 876 -24.84 -18.37 4.77
CA LYS A 876 -24.78 -19.01 3.44
C LYS A 876 -23.45 -19.74 3.24
N ALA A 877 -22.32 -19.14 3.62
CA ALA A 877 -21.01 -19.76 3.54
C ALA A 877 -20.90 -21.01 4.42
N LEU A 878 -21.39 -20.94 5.67
CA LEU A 878 -21.42 -22.06 6.62
C LEU A 878 -22.30 -23.20 6.11
N LYS A 879 -23.48 -22.90 5.57
CA LYS A 879 -24.36 -23.90 4.96
C LYS A 879 -23.64 -24.67 3.85
N LEU A 880 -23.02 -23.95 2.90
CA LEU A 880 -22.26 -24.57 1.80
C LEU A 880 -21.09 -25.43 2.32
N ARG A 881 -20.39 -24.99 3.37
CA ARG A 881 -19.26 -25.74 3.97
C ARG A 881 -19.73 -26.99 4.72
N ARG A 882 -20.83 -26.91 5.48
CA ARG A 882 -21.43 -28.06 6.21
C ARG A 882 -21.87 -29.15 5.23
N GLU A 883 -22.66 -28.78 4.22
CA GLU A 883 -23.13 -29.73 3.20
C GLU A 883 -21.96 -30.43 2.49
N ARG A 884 -20.86 -29.72 2.21
CA ARG A 884 -19.66 -30.31 1.61
C ARG A 884 -18.92 -31.24 2.56
N ALA A 885 -18.75 -30.85 3.82
CA ALA A 885 -18.07 -31.65 4.83
C ALA A 885 -18.81 -32.98 5.09
N GLU A 886 -20.15 -32.93 5.08
CA GLU A 886 -21.03 -34.10 5.19
C GLU A 886 -20.94 -35.01 3.96
N LYS A 887 -20.98 -34.43 2.75
CA LYS A 887 -20.96 -35.21 1.49
C LYS A 887 -19.62 -35.86 1.16
N SER A 888 -18.50 -35.18 1.40
CA SER A 888 -17.20 -35.62 0.92
C SER A 888 -16.38 -36.38 1.97
N ASN A 889 -16.66 -36.18 3.26
CA ASN A 889 -15.83 -36.55 4.41
C ASN A 889 -14.32 -36.23 4.23
N LYS A 890 -13.97 -35.32 3.31
CA LYS A 890 -12.58 -34.95 3.03
C LYS A 890 -12.09 -34.04 4.15
N ARG A 891 -10.90 -34.36 4.67
CA ARG A 891 -10.18 -33.54 5.66
C ARG A 891 -10.19 -32.05 5.30
N LYS A 892 -9.90 -31.72 4.03
CA LYS A 892 -9.91 -30.33 3.52
C LYS A 892 -11.25 -29.64 3.75
N ASP A 893 -12.38 -30.28 3.47
CA ASP A 893 -13.69 -29.64 3.62
C ASP A 893 -14.02 -29.38 5.09
N LYS A 894 -13.68 -30.30 6.02
CA LYS A 894 -13.80 -30.08 7.48
C LYS A 894 -12.94 -28.92 7.96
N VAL A 895 -11.68 -28.85 7.52
CA VAL A 895 -10.76 -27.76 7.88
C VAL A 895 -11.28 -26.41 7.35
N MET A 896 -11.80 -26.37 6.13
CA MET A 896 -12.36 -25.14 5.57
C MET A 896 -13.69 -24.74 6.21
N LEU A 897 -14.47 -25.68 6.77
CA LEU A 897 -15.61 -25.37 7.63
C LEU A 897 -15.15 -24.68 8.92
N ALA A 898 -14.11 -25.20 9.57
CA ALA A 898 -13.52 -24.57 10.75
C ALA A 898 -12.93 -23.17 10.45
N ALA A 899 -12.36 -22.96 9.25
CA ALA A 899 -11.92 -21.63 8.82
C ALA A 899 -13.09 -20.64 8.69
N CYS A 900 -14.23 -21.08 8.16
CA CYS A 900 -15.46 -20.28 8.06
C CYS A 900 -16.03 -19.95 9.46
N LEU A 901 -16.02 -20.91 10.38
CA LEU A 901 -16.39 -20.67 11.79
C LEU A 901 -15.43 -19.69 12.49
N ASN A 902 -14.16 -19.66 12.10
CA ASN A 902 -13.22 -18.68 12.63
C ASN A 902 -13.50 -17.26 12.10
N ASP A 903 -13.97 -17.12 10.85
CA ASP A 903 -14.45 -15.84 10.30
C ASP A 903 -15.74 -15.37 11.00
N LEU A 904 -16.62 -16.29 11.39
CA LEU A 904 -17.78 -16.00 12.25
C LEU A 904 -17.32 -15.48 13.63
N ALA A 905 -16.36 -16.16 14.26
CA ALA A 905 -15.81 -15.73 15.54
C ALA A 905 -15.06 -14.39 15.44
N ALA A 906 -14.40 -14.12 14.32
CA ALA A 906 -13.81 -12.82 14.03
C ALA A 906 -14.87 -11.71 13.96
N SER A 907 -16.00 -11.99 13.31
CA SER A 907 -17.14 -11.07 13.22
C SER A 907 -17.78 -10.80 14.59
N GLN A 908 -17.88 -11.83 15.44
CA GLN A 908 -18.33 -11.68 16.83
C GLN A 908 -17.40 -10.78 17.65
N MET A 909 -16.07 -10.89 17.48
CA MET A 909 -15.11 -9.99 18.14
C MET A 909 -15.28 -8.53 17.70
N VAL A 910 -15.49 -8.28 16.40
CA VAL A 910 -15.78 -6.93 15.88
C VAL A 910 -17.02 -6.34 16.54
N GLN A 911 -18.04 -7.16 16.79
CA GLN A 911 -19.26 -6.80 17.52
C GLN A 911 -19.08 -6.77 19.05
N ARG A 912 -17.84 -6.86 19.55
CA ARG A 912 -17.48 -6.91 20.99
C ARG A 912 -18.06 -8.09 21.76
N ASN A 913 -18.54 -9.13 21.08
CA ASN A 913 -19.04 -10.36 21.67
C ASN A 913 -17.89 -11.36 21.92
N HIS A 914 -16.89 -10.94 22.71
CA HIS A 914 -15.65 -11.70 22.91
C HIS A 914 -15.86 -13.07 23.56
N LEU A 915 -16.80 -13.20 24.51
CA LEU A 915 -17.13 -14.48 25.13
C LEU A 915 -17.67 -15.49 24.12
N LEU A 916 -18.58 -15.05 23.23
CA LEU A 916 -19.14 -15.90 22.18
C LEU A 916 -18.07 -16.28 21.14
N ALA A 917 -17.15 -15.36 20.82
CA ALA A 917 -16.03 -15.64 19.93
C ALA A 917 -15.07 -16.68 20.51
N ILE A 918 -14.76 -16.59 21.81
CA ILE A 918 -13.96 -17.58 22.54
C ILE A 918 -14.66 -18.93 22.50
N GLN A 919 -15.95 -18.98 22.84
CA GLN A 919 -16.75 -20.21 22.83
C GLN A 919 -16.77 -20.86 21.45
N THR A 920 -17.06 -20.08 20.40
CA THR A 920 -17.08 -20.57 19.02
C THR A 920 -15.73 -21.21 18.63
N ARG A 921 -14.60 -20.60 19.03
CA ARG A 921 -13.27 -21.15 18.73
C ARG A 921 -12.92 -22.39 19.54
N LEU A 922 -13.21 -22.40 20.84
CA LEU A 922 -12.91 -23.52 21.73
C LEU A 922 -13.76 -24.75 21.39
N ASP A 923 -15.05 -24.55 21.12
CA ASP A 923 -16.01 -25.65 20.96
C ASP A 923 -16.12 -26.12 19.50
N SER A 924 -15.97 -25.22 18.52
CA SER A 924 -16.27 -25.53 17.11
C SER A 924 -15.08 -25.44 16.15
N VAL A 925 -14.00 -24.72 16.48
CA VAL A 925 -12.84 -24.55 15.56
C VAL A 925 -11.66 -25.43 15.97
N LEU A 926 -11.17 -25.27 17.20
CA LEU A 926 -9.98 -25.97 17.68
C LEU A 926 -10.09 -27.50 17.68
N PRO A 927 -11.24 -28.13 18.03
CA PRO A 927 -11.36 -29.58 17.96
C PRO A 927 -11.14 -30.10 16.54
N ILE A 928 -11.72 -29.42 15.54
CA ILE A 928 -11.57 -29.79 14.13
C ILE A 928 -10.10 -29.64 13.69
N TYR A 929 -9.46 -28.51 14.00
CA TYR A 929 -8.05 -28.30 13.65
C TYR A 929 -7.12 -29.30 14.35
N LYS A 930 -7.28 -29.55 15.65
CA LYS A 930 -6.45 -30.53 16.38
C LYS A 930 -6.61 -31.95 15.82
N GLU A 931 -7.84 -32.38 15.55
CA GLU A 931 -8.11 -33.71 15.00
C GLU A 931 -7.49 -33.89 13.60
N ASN A 932 -7.69 -32.90 12.73
CA ASN A 932 -7.40 -33.00 11.29
C ASN A 932 -5.99 -32.53 10.90
N LEU A 933 -5.44 -31.55 11.63
CA LEU A 933 -4.16 -30.89 11.32
C LEU A 933 -3.10 -31.06 12.41
N GLY A 934 -3.47 -31.36 13.66
CA GLY A 934 -2.52 -31.40 14.77
C GLY A 934 -1.87 -30.03 15.02
N ASP A 935 -0.55 -30.02 15.21
CA ASP A 935 0.25 -28.79 15.32
C ASP A 935 0.34 -28.13 13.95
N HIS A 936 -0.34 -27.00 13.80
CA HIS A 936 -0.55 -26.37 12.50
C HIS A 936 -0.63 -24.85 12.63
N PRO A 937 -0.16 -24.07 11.63
CA PRO A 937 -0.24 -22.61 11.67
C PRO A 937 -1.66 -22.08 11.95
N PHE A 938 -2.70 -22.68 11.36
CA PHE A 938 -4.10 -22.31 11.65
C PHE A 938 -4.50 -22.52 13.11
N THR A 939 -4.04 -23.60 13.76
CA THR A 939 -4.27 -23.81 15.19
C THR A 939 -3.64 -22.68 16.01
N ALA A 940 -2.40 -22.31 15.66
CA ALA A 940 -1.69 -21.24 16.33
C ALA A 940 -2.39 -19.88 16.12
N THR A 941 -2.80 -19.54 14.90
CA THR A 941 -3.57 -18.32 14.63
C THR A 941 -4.86 -18.29 15.48
N THR A 942 -5.63 -19.38 15.54
CA THR A 942 -6.86 -19.45 16.36
C THR A 942 -6.58 -19.25 17.85
N LEU A 943 -5.49 -19.81 18.39
CA LEU A 943 -5.09 -19.62 19.78
C LEU A 943 -4.73 -18.16 20.06
N ASN A 944 -4.02 -17.48 19.15
CA ASN A 944 -3.70 -16.07 19.29
C ASN A 944 -4.97 -15.21 19.37
N TRP A 945 -5.96 -15.49 18.51
CA TRP A 945 -7.23 -14.76 18.51
C TRP A 945 -8.08 -15.00 19.78
N ILE A 946 -7.97 -16.20 20.38
CA ILE A 946 -8.53 -16.46 21.72
C ILE A 946 -7.81 -15.59 22.75
N GLY A 947 -6.47 -15.54 22.71
CA GLY A 947 -5.66 -14.67 23.56
C GLY A 947 -6.09 -13.20 23.49
N ASN A 948 -6.24 -12.66 22.28
CA ASN A 948 -6.67 -11.28 22.05
C ASN A 948 -8.10 -11.02 22.56
N SER A 949 -8.97 -12.04 22.53
CA SER A 949 -10.32 -11.93 23.10
C SER A 949 -10.30 -11.88 24.63
N TYR A 950 -9.44 -12.68 25.28
CA TYR A 950 -9.23 -12.59 26.73
C TYR A 950 -8.59 -11.25 27.14
N TYR A 951 -7.63 -10.76 26.35
CA TYR A 951 -7.03 -9.44 26.56
C TYR A 951 -8.08 -8.33 26.54
N ALA A 952 -8.97 -8.33 25.53
CA ALA A 952 -10.08 -7.37 25.42
C ALA A 952 -11.09 -7.46 26.58
N LEU A 953 -11.22 -8.63 27.22
CA LEU A 953 -12.03 -8.84 28.41
C LEU A 953 -11.32 -8.47 29.73
N GLY A 954 -10.05 -8.05 29.67
CA GLY A 954 -9.21 -7.75 30.84
C GLY A 954 -8.63 -8.97 31.55
N ASP A 955 -8.81 -10.18 31.00
CA ASP A 955 -8.18 -11.39 31.54
C ASP A 955 -6.79 -11.59 30.90
N TYR A 956 -5.81 -10.87 31.41
CA TYR A 956 -4.43 -10.93 30.91
C TYR A 956 -3.76 -12.28 31.18
N THR A 957 -4.21 -13.04 32.18
CA THR A 957 -3.65 -14.38 32.44
C THR A 957 -4.15 -15.38 31.40
N GLY A 958 -5.42 -15.32 31.03
CA GLY A 958 -5.98 -16.02 29.88
C GLY A 958 -5.26 -15.63 28.59
N ALA A 959 -5.08 -14.33 28.34
CA ALA A 959 -4.38 -13.81 27.17
C ALA A 959 -2.97 -14.40 27.03
N ILE A 960 -2.14 -14.29 28.07
CA ILE A 960 -0.77 -14.82 28.10
C ILE A 960 -0.75 -16.33 27.84
N LYS A 961 -1.64 -17.11 28.47
CA LYS A 961 -1.70 -18.57 28.31
C LYS A 961 -1.90 -18.98 26.84
N TYR A 962 -2.88 -18.37 26.17
CA TYR A 962 -3.22 -18.71 24.78
C TYR A 962 -2.21 -18.13 23.79
N SER A 963 -1.77 -16.88 23.96
CA SER A 963 -0.77 -16.24 23.10
C SER A 963 0.60 -16.93 23.21
N SER A 964 1.04 -17.34 24.41
CA SER A 964 2.31 -18.10 24.58
C SER A 964 2.28 -19.44 23.83
N THR A 965 1.15 -20.15 23.89
CA THR A 965 0.98 -21.41 23.16
C THR A 965 1.03 -21.17 21.65
N SER A 966 0.43 -20.07 21.18
CA SER A 966 0.50 -19.66 19.78
C SER A 966 1.93 -19.35 19.33
N VAL A 967 2.66 -18.52 20.07
CA VAL A 967 4.06 -18.16 19.77
C VAL A 967 4.93 -19.41 19.64
N ASN A 968 4.81 -20.36 20.57
CA ASN A 968 5.60 -21.58 20.54
C ASN A 968 5.35 -22.40 19.26
N LEU A 969 4.08 -22.58 18.88
CA LEU A 969 3.71 -23.27 17.64
C LEU A 969 4.22 -22.52 16.40
N GLN A 970 4.09 -21.20 16.36
CA GLN A 970 4.51 -20.41 15.20
C GLN A 970 6.03 -20.38 15.03
N ARG A 971 6.80 -20.24 16.12
CA ARG A 971 8.26 -20.38 16.04
C ARG A 971 8.67 -21.76 15.51
N GLN A 972 8.03 -22.83 15.97
CA GLN A 972 8.36 -24.20 15.56
C GLN A 972 8.02 -24.49 14.09
N LEU A 973 6.90 -23.95 13.58
CA LEU A 973 6.37 -24.29 12.26
C LEU A 973 6.77 -23.27 11.18
N LEU A 974 6.72 -21.97 11.51
CA LEU A 974 6.96 -20.87 10.60
C LEU A 974 8.31 -20.19 10.85
N GLY A 975 8.86 -20.17 12.06
CA GLY A 975 10.13 -19.48 12.32
C GLY A 975 10.05 -17.99 12.02
N GLN A 976 10.95 -17.48 11.17
CA GLN A 976 10.93 -16.08 10.71
C GLN A 976 9.74 -15.82 9.77
N HIS A 977 8.64 -15.34 10.34
CA HIS A 977 7.39 -15.12 9.63
C HIS A 977 6.58 -14.00 10.28
N GLN A 978 5.81 -13.24 9.48
CA GLN A 978 5.00 -12.11 9.95
C GLN A 978 4.03 -12.49 11.08
N GLU A 979 3.32 -13.61 10.95
CA GLU A 979 2.45 -14.07 12.04
C GLU A 979 3.21 -14.37 13.34
N THR A 980 4.42 -14.93 13.26
CA THR A 980 5.24 -15.20 14.47
C THR A 980 5.55 -13.87 15.16
N ALA A 981 5.90 -12.85 14.38
CA ALA A 981 6.19 -11.51 14.87
C ALA A 981 4.96 -10.88 15.55
N LYS A 982 3.78 -10.99 14.91
CA LYS A 982 2.51 -10.51 15.48
C LYS A 982 2.15 -11.20 16.78
N SER A 983 2.29 -12.53 16.87
CA SER A 983 2.01 -13.25 18.10
C SER A 983 2.98 -12.93 19.22
N LEU A 984 4.24 -12.61 18.91
CA LEU A 984 5.21 -12.10 19.88
C LEU A 984 4.80 -10.72 20.41
N TYR A 985 4.36 -9.83 19.52
CA TYR A 985 3.82 -8.52 19.90
C TYR A 985 2.60 -8.66 20.83
N ASP A 986 1.58 -9.45 20.42
CA ASP A 986 0.36 -9.66 21.19
C ASP A 986 0.66 -10.27 22.58
N LEU A 987 1.67 -11.15 22.66
CA LEU A 987 2.12 -11.71 23.94
C LEU A 987 2.81 -10.66 24.82
N GLY A 988 3.69 -9.85 24.24
CA GLY A 988 4.37 -8.76 24.93
C GLY A 988 3.39 -7.71 25.45
N GLU A 989 2.37 -7.37 24.67
CA GLU A 989 1.27 -6.48 25.09
C GLU A 989 0.51 -7.06 26.29
N ALA A 990 0.18 -8.36 26.25
CA ALA A 990 -0.50 -9.03 27.36
C ALA A 990 0.32 -9.05 28.65
N PHE A 991 1.64 -9.23 28.58
CA PHE A 991 2.53 -9.10 29.74
C PHE A 991 2.60 -7.66 30.26
N SER A 992 2.67 -6.68 29.36
CA SER A 992 2.68 -5.26 29.72
C SER A 992 1.41 -4.87 30.49
N ALA A 993 0.24 -5.28 30.01
CA ALA A 993 -1.03 -5.00 30.68
C ALA A 993 -1.19 -5.74 32.02
N LYS A 994 -0.53 -6.89 32.20
CA LYS A 994 -0.45 -7.58 33.49
C LYS A 994 0.52 -6.93 34.48
N GLY A 995 1.36 -5.98 34.03
CA GLY A 995 2.39 -5.32 34.83
C GLY A 995 3.73 -6.07 34.90
N ASP A 996 3.92 -7.13 34.11
CA ASP A 996 5.22 -7.80 33.97
C ASP A 996 6.01 -7.17 32.82
N TYR A 997 6.53 -5.98 33.09
CA TYR A 997 7.22 -5.15 32.10
C TYR A 997 8.53 -5.77 31.60
N GLN A 998 9.20 -6.61 32.39
CA GLN A 998 10.44 -7.25 31.97
C GLN A 998 10.18 -8.32 30.89
N SER A 999 9.21 -9.21 31.13
CA SER A 999 8.79 -10.19 30.11
C SER A 999 8.24 -9.48 28.86
N ALA A 1000 7.44 -8.41 29.05
CA ALA A 1000 6.92 -7.62 27.95
C ALA A 1000 8.04 -7.06 27.07
N LEU A 1001 9.09 -6.49 27.69
CA LEU A 1001 10.24 -5.92 26.98
C LEU A 1001 10.94 -6.97 26.11
N ASP A 1002 11.17 -8.17 26.65
CA ASP A 1002 11.88 -9.24 25.94
C ASP A 1002 11.10 -9.70 24.70
N TYR A 1003 9.79 -9.94 24.85
CA TYR A 1003 8.95 -10.35 23.72
C TYR A 1003 8.74 -9.25 22.68
N LEU A 1004 8.56 -8.00 23.10
CA LEU A 1004 8.40 -6.87 22.18
C LEU A 1004 9.69 -6.56 21.41
N LYS A 1005 10.88 -6.71 22.03
CA LYS A 1005 12.16 -6.58 21.32
C LYS A 1005 12.35 -7.66 20.27
N GLU A 1006 11.97 -8.90 20.60
CA GLU A 1006 11.99 -9.98 19.62
C GLU A 1006 10.98 -9.76 18.49
N ALA A 1007 9.77 -9.28 18.82
CA ALA A 1007 8.77 -8.91 17.84
C ALA A 1007 9.29 -7.82 16.89
N ALA A 1008 9.85 -6.72 17.42
CA ALA A 1008 10.41 -5.63 16.62
C ALA A 1008 11.49 -6.13 15.67
N LYS A 1009 12.48 -6.88 16.19
CA LYS A 1009 13.55 -7.45 15.36
C LYS A 1009 12.99 -8.32 14.23
N LEU A 1010 12.01 -9.17 14.56
CA LEU A 1010 11.43 -10.04 13.55
C LEU A 1010 10.56 -9.26 12.55
N GLN A 1011 9.84 -8.25 13.00
CA GLN A 1011 9.05 -7.36 12.13
C GLN A 1011 9.94 -6.60 11.15
N GLU A 1012 11.11 -6.11 11.58
CA GLU A 1012 12.13 -5.54 10.70
C GLU A 1012 12.61 -6.55 9.64
N GLU A 1013 12.64 -7.85 9.97
CA GLU A 1013 13.09 -8.90 9.06
C GLU A 1013 12.06 -9.31 8.00
N VAL A 1014 10.76 -9.31 8.37
CA VAL A 1014 9.72 -10.03 7.61
C VAL A 1014 8.61 -9.15 7.05
N LEU A 1015 8.46 -7.91 7.53
CA LEU A 1015 7.40 -7.03 7.08
C LEU A 1015 7.81 -6.27 5.81
N ASP A 1016 6.85 -6.12 4.91
CA ASP A 1016 6.98 -5.21 3.78
C ASP A 1016 6.56 -3.77 4.17
N THR A 1017 6.00 -3.58 5.38
CA THR A 1017 5.50 -2.30 5.92
C THR A 1017 5.83 -2.10 7.41
N HIS A 1018 6.28 -0.91 7.81
CA HIS A 1018 6.67 -0.43 9.13
C HIS A 1018 5.48 -0.01 10.00
N GLU A 1019 4.24 -0.08 9.50
CA GLU A 1019 3.05 0.25 10.30
C GLU A 1019 3.01 -0.50 11.64
N GLU A 1020 3.33 -1.81 11.64
CA GLU A 1020 3.36 -2.60 12.88
C GLU A 1020 4.56 -2.24 13.78
N LEU A 1021 5.69 -1.87 13.19
CA LEU A 1021 6.88 -1.46 13.93
C LEU A 1021 6.61 -0.19 14.74
N ILE A 1022 5.80 0.73 14.22
CA ILE A 1022 5.37 1.93 14.97
C ILE A 1022 4.71 1.52 16.29
N HIS A 1023 3.75 0.61 16.24
CA HIS A 1023 3.05 0.14 17.44
C HIS A 1023 3.97 -0.61 18.39
N THR A 1024 4.84 -1.47 17.87
CA THR A 1024 5.82 -2.19 18.70
C THR A 1024 6.77 -1.23 19.40
N TYR A 1025 7.29 -0.22 18.71
CA TYR A 1025 8.18 0.79 19.28
C TYR A 1025 7.49 1.71 20.30
N GLN A 1026 6.23 2.08 20.04
CA GLN A 1026 5.42 2.81 21.01
C GLN A 1026 5.22 2.00 22.30
N THR A 1027 4.84 0.73 22.18
CA THR A 1027 4.64 -0.15 23.33
C THR A 1027 5.95 -0.43 24.05
N LEU A 1028 7.06 -0.60 23.33
CA LEU A 1028 8.40 -0.69 23.93
C LEU A 1028 8.75 0.55 24.75
N SER A 1029 8.46 1.76 24.24
CA SER A 1029 8.72 2.99 24.98
C SER A 1029 7.92 3.06 26.29
N ILE A 1030 6.65 2.65 26.27
CA ILE A 1030 5.78 2.61 27.44
C ILE A 1030 6.36 1.64 28.49
N VAL A 1031 6.71 0.43 28.05
CA VAL A 1031 7.31 -0.61 28.91
C VAL A 1031 8.64 -0.13 29.52
N LEU A 1032 9.50 0.52 28.73
CA LEU A 1032 10.78 1.05 29.19
C LEU A 1032 10.61 2.17 30.22
N ARG A 1033 9.60 3.05 30.08
CA ARG A 1033 9.26 4.08 31.07
C ARG A 1033 8.84 3.46 32.40
N TYR A 1034 7.99 2.43 32.37
CA TYR A 1034 7.60 1.71 33.60
C TYR A 1034 8.78 1.00 34.28
N LEU A 1035 9.81 0.63 33.53
CA LEU A 1035 11.07 0.09 34.06
C LEU A 1035 12.08 1.17 34.50
N GLY A 1036 11.75 2.47 34.39
CA GLY A 1036 12.64 3.58 34.75
C GLY A 1036 13.78 3.84 33.75
N ARG A 1037 13.68 3.33 32.52
CA ARG A 1037 14.70 3.41 31.47
C ARG A 1037 14.38 4.50 30.45
N GLU A 1038 14.25 5.74 30.92
CA GLU A 1038 13.73 6.87 30.12
C GLU A 1038 14.51 7.12 28.82
N LYS A 1039 15.85 7.03 28.86
CA LYS A 1039 16.70 7.25 27.68
C LYS A 1039 16.41 6.25 26.56
N GLU A 1040 16.24 4.98 26.91
CA GLU A 1040 15.91 3.95 25.91
C GLU A 1040 14.47 4.13 25.42
N ALA A 1041 13.55 4.57 26.28
CA ALA A 1041 12.18 4.88 25.85
C ALA A 1041 12.16 6.00 24.80
N GLU A 1042 12.94 7.07 24.99
CA GLU A 1042 13.10 8.14 24.00
C GLU A 1042 13.69 7.64 22.68
N GLU A 1043 14.62 6.67 22.71
CA GLU A 1043 15.16 6.03 21.51
C GLU A 1043 14.07 5.26 20.74
N GLU A 1044 13.24 4.48 21.44
CA GLU A 1044 12.14 3.75 20.79
C GLU A 1044 11.06 4.71 20.24
N VAL A 1045 10.76 5.83 20.94
CA VAL A 1045 9.87 6.88 20.37
C VAL A 1045 10.43 7.45 19.08
N LYS A 1046 11.74 7.74 19.02
CA LYS A 1046 12.39 8.23 17.79
C LYS A 1046 12.30 7.22 16.66
N LYS A 1047 12.47 5.93 16.93
CA LYS A 1047 12.28 4.87 15.92
C LYS A 1047 10.82 4.81 15.44
N ALA A 1048 9.85 4.91 16.35
CA ALA A 1048 8.44 4.97 15.98
C ALA A 1048 8.13 6.19 15.09
N GLU A 1049 8.70 7.36 15.41
CA GLU A 1049 8.59 8.58 14.60
C GLU A 1049 9.27 8.44 13.24
N GLU A 1050 10.43 7.79 13.16
CA GLU A 1050 11.13 7.51 11.90
C GLU A 1050 10.31 6.57 11.02
N CYS A 1051 9.78 5.47 11.57
CA CYS A 1051 8.84 4.59 10.90
C CYS A 1051 7.59 5.35 10.42
N ALA A 1052 7.00 6.22 11.25
CA ALA A 1052 5.84 7.03 10.87
C ALA A 1052 6.17 8.07 9.79
N LYS A 1053 7.37 8.68 9.83
CA LYS A 1053 7.86 9.59 8.78
C LYS A 1053 8.07 8.86 7.46
N ASN A 1054 8.61 7.65 7.49
CA ASN A 1054 8.78 6.79 6.31
C ASN A 1054 7.42 6.39 5.72
N LEU A 1055 6.44 6.07 6.56
CA LEU A 1055 5.06 5.81 6.13
C LEU A 1055 4.39 7.06 5.53
N ALA A 1056 4.70 8.26 6.05
CA ALA A 1056 4.16 9.54 5.56
C ALA A 1056 4.91 10.11 4.34
N SER A 1057 6.21 9.82 4.19
CA SER A 1057 7.04 10.15 3.03
C SER A 1057 6.70 9.26 1.83
N TRP A 1058 6.19 8.04 2.09
CA TRP A 1058 5.55 7.18 1.10
C TRP A 1058 4.28 7.82 0.55
N LYS A 1059 4.47 8.74 -0.41
CA LYS A 1059 3.40 9.19 -1.30
C LYS A 1059 3.17 8.10 -2.33
N ALA A 1060 2.12 7.30 -2.11
CA ALA A 1060 1.48 6.61 -3.24
C ALA A 1060 1.29 7.62 -4.39
N PRO A 1061 1.43 7.22 -5.67
CA PRO A 1061 1.20 8.12 -6.80
C PRO A 1061 -0.26 8.61 -6.78
N LEU A 1062 -0.50 9.74 -6.13
CA LEU A 1062 -1.76 10.46 -6.15
C LEU A 1062 -1.69 11.46 -7.29
N LYS A 1063 -2.07 11.01 -8.50
CA LYS A 1063 -2.71 11.91 -9.47
C LYS A 1063 -4.19 11.56 -9.56
N ARG A 1064 -5.02 12.50 -9.04
CA ARG A 1064 -6.47 12.65 -9.18
C ARG A 1064 -7.27 11.37 -9.45
N VAL A 1065 -7.75 10.77 -8.38
CA VAL A 1065 -9.05 10.08 -8.41
C VAL A 1065 -10.10 11.16 -8.16
N GLU A 1066 -10.93 11.42 -9.17
CA GLU A 1066 -12.23 12.02 -8.92
C GLU A 1066 -12.99 11.14 -7.92
N SER A 1067 -13.52 11.81 -6.91
CA SER A 1067 -14.35 11.34 -5.79
C SER A 1067 -15.07 9.99 -5.98
N HIS A 1068 -14.59 8.98 -5.24
CA HIS A 1068 -15.48 8.12 -4.46
C HIS A 1068 -15.25 8.40 -2.98
N GLU A 1069 -16.31 8.86 -2.33
CA GLU A 1069 -16.36 9.26 -0.92
C GLU A 1069 -16.16 8.06 0.02
N GLY A 1070 -15.39 8.26 1.08
CA GLY A 1070 -15.42 7.36 2.23
C GLY A 1070 -14.13 7.28 3.03
N GLU A 1071 -13.57 8.40 3.49
CA GLU A 1071 -12.55 8.36 4.56
C GLU A 1071 -12.35 9.75 5.20
N LYS A 1072 -13.19 10.11 6.19
CA LYS A 1072 -12.84 11.06 7.28
C LYS A 1072 -13.56 10.70 8.60
N GLY A 1073 -13.26 9.51 9.09
CA GLY A 1073 -12.90 9.20 10.49
C GLY A 1073 -11.68 8.29 10.31
N TRP A 1074 -10.57 8.39 11.02
CA TRP A 1074 -10.37 7.91 12.37
C TRP A 1074 -8.98 8.44 12.81
N MET A 1075 -8.96 9.52 13.59
CA MET A 1075 -7.84 9.83 14.48
C MET A 1075 -8.45 10.40 15.76
N ALA A 1076 -8.70 9.53 16.72
CA ALA A 1076 -8.70 9.81 18.17
C ALA A 1076 -9.28 8.59 18.91
N VAL A 1077 -8.48 7.54 19.11
CA VAL A 1077 -8.66 6.66 20.27
C VAL A 1077 -7.28 6.23 20.76
N SER A 1078 -6.65 7.10 21.53
CA SER A 1078 -5.52 6.76 22.40
C SER A 1078 -5.60 7.58 23.68
N THR A 1079 -6.56 7.27 24.55
CA THR A 1079 -6.46 7.59 25.97
C THR A 1079 -7.08 6.46 26.80
N ILE A 1080 -6.22 5.89 27.62
CA ILE A 1080 -6.44 4.93 28.71
C ILE A 1080 -7.56 5.44 29.64
N PRO A 1081 -8.52 4.60 30.12
CA PRO A 1081 -9.37 5.00 31.23
C PRO A 1081 -8.63 4.73 32.55
N ASP A 1082 -8.34 5.81 33.28
CA ASP A 1082 -7.94 5.76 34.68
C ASP A 1082 -8.97 4.97 35.50
N ALA A 1083 -8.48 3.94 36.18
CA ALA A 1083 -9.19 3.29 37.26
C ALA A 1083 -9.11 4.17 38.52
N GLN A 1084 -10.26 4.62 39.04
CA GLN A 1084 -10.42 4.82 40.48
C GLN A 1084 -11.86 4.56 40.97
N PRO A 1085 -12.02 4.15 42.25
CA PRO A 1085 -13.09 3.27 42.71
C PRO A 1085 -14.19 4.00 43.46
N ARG A 1086 -15.47 3.71 43.17
CA ARG A 1086 -16.63 4.03 44.03
C ARG A 1086 -17.72 2.97 43.83
N SER A 1087 -17.78 1.97 44.71
CA SER A 1087 -18.62 1.91 45.92
C SER A 1087 -20.04 1.40 45.67
N SER A 1088 -20.24 0.12 46.00
CA SER A 1088 -21.44 -0.48 46.62
C SER A 1088 -22.81 0.16 46.37
N ALA A 1089 -23.68 -0.57 45.66
CA ALA A 1089 -25.07 -0.74 46.10
C ALA A 1089 -25.62 -2.06 45.57
N ILE A 1090 -26.11 -2.85 46.51
CA ILE A 1090 -26.70 -4.18 46.43
C ILE A 1090 -28.07 -4.11 45.75
N ALA A 1091 -28.38 -5.06 44.86
CA ALA A 1091 -29.74 -5.58 44.71
C ALA A 1091 -29.69 -7.02 44.15
N GLU A 1092 -29.91 -7.97 45.05
CA GLU A 1092 -30.38 -9.33 44.78
C GLU A 1092 -31.63 -9.27 43.86
N THR A 1093 -32.01 -10.23 43.02
CA THR A 1093 -32.22 -11.64 43.33
C THR A 1093 -32.72 -12.37 42.07
N LYS A 1094 -32.42 -13.68 42.03
CA LYS A 1094 -33.24 -14.80 41.49
C LYS A 1094 -33.36 -15.02 39.97
N LEU A 1095 -32.58 -16.03 39.56
CA LEU A 1095 -32.99 -17.18 38.75
C LEU A 1095 -34.52 -17.39 38.66
N ARG A 1096 -35.02 -17.49 37.43
CA ARG A 1096 -36.02 -18.50 37.07
C ARG A 1096 -35.74 -19.06 35.68
N SER A 1097 -35.56 -20.37 35.67
CA SER A 1097 -35.68 -21.29 34.55
C SER A 1097 -37.07 -21.24 33.92
N SER A 1098 -37.15 -21.29 32.59
CA SER A 1098 -38.11 -22.13 31.89
C SER A 1098 -37.75 -22.22 30.41
N THR A 1099 -37.39 -23.43 30.00
CA THR A 1099 -37.80 -24.08 28.75
C THR A 1099 -38.89 -23.34 27.96
N VAL A 1100 -38.58 -22.91 26.73
CA VAL A 1100 -38.96 -23.53 25.43
C VAL A 1100 -37.98 -23.00 24.38
#